data_AF-A0A935R631-F1
#
_entry.id   AF-A0A935R631-F1
#
_cell.length_a   1.000
_cell.length_b   1.000
_cell.length_c   1.000
_cell.angle_alpha   90.00
_cell.angle_beta   90.00
_cell.angle_gamma   90.00
#
_symmetry.space_group_name_H-M   'P 1'
#
loop_
_entity.id
_entity.type
_entity.pdbx_description
1 polymer ?
#
loop_
_entity_poly.entity_id
_entity_poly.type
_entity_poly.pdbx_seq_one_letter_code
_entity_poly.pdbx_strand_id
1 'polypeptide(L)'
;MGASAEASPDVAVTVQGGTAMTSGTGVRVGAYHNQNGEDVRAQADAAGGGLGLAANGTVVDARSEADTQVLLGNSTALAGGSGGVIVEALSDNHATATGSATSVGLVLGVGGVWASGASGGTTGAVSGADVTGSSLSVLAHADHTANVQATAAAGGLTAGVTGSLATSSVTPTVNAGLGDGAQVVVAGPASVIAEASTDADGTATGVGVSAGFSMGLSKADVDLNPTMGNRLGTGVSVTTQSPTADITVGMRLNNGLSNLGGATALASAASGGIAAGSGTDADASIQYALSQTSGSGVTLNAGRNVAIDQRVGSHAEADANSNTFGLAAAVGGAVANADIGGSATTALGSVSGSAGGSFTLDGTSNHLSTATSHAASGGLFSGQLNRATATFDPTLGVDLGGGGTITAGGDARVRMLSTADTTADALGIAAGAAGIGSSIATATMSPNIHALTGGETITSGGSILVQAQHNHNGTAPTGQNTVANAVASSGGALLGGAGASATADATANTTARVGGGSMLTATGTVQVLADGANLSLADSRGLGVGGLIGFGSSSATALANGSTHADLRGGVGGSTSVTVIGEGKNVADAQANASGAAGLAGVSGGSVTARANGDVSAGLGDSGIASNVNTTGAVLVDAISSADADADARALSFGLAGAVGIMSATSEVSPDVTAQVRGTTGVSGLGITVRARHNQAGEDSTAQGDAGTGGLGLALSGASANATAAADTKAITGNATSFDANGAAVLVSADANNLVTSQGTAFAVGGLAAGAVTATGRSGGITEATSGADVTDASNLQVLADATQTAVVTAVGAAGGLFAAGNGALATTLVDPDVRAGIGDGAQIVTANFVTVQANATTDADGTATGVAVSGGVALGLSKADVTLSPAMSLDMGSGASVTTQSASGDITLALRHNNGASNQGGASADAFAGAGGGLVGGGGAEANARVDYDMHHDSGSNVTLNAGRSVLISTLVGSHADADADAGGFGGIAGIGGAVALADIGGTVGSSRGQISGTQGQDFIAETTASHVALATPSVAAAGLYAGQVNSATATFDPTLEASLGSGGAIIAGRDVIVRSTSIADTTATALGISVGALSSGASLATATMSPSISAR
;
A
#
# COMPACT_ATOMS: atom_id res chain seq x y z
N MET A 1 -16.73 28.63 40.61
CA MET A 1 -16.90 27.65 41.72
C MET A 1 -16.00 26.45 41.43
N GLY A 2 -15.84 25.53 42.38
CA GLY A 2 -14.99 24.36 42.17
C GLY A 2 -15.53 23.14 42.90
N ALA A 3 -15.27 21.96 42.33
CA ALA A 3 -15.62 20.66 42.90
C ALA A 3 -14.48 19.67 42.61
N SER A 4 -14.14 18.85 43.59
CA SER A 4 -13.14 17.79 43.47
C SER A 4 -13.63 16.51 44.14
N ALA A 5 -13.39 15.36 43.50
CA ALA A 5 -13.69 14.04 44.05
C ALA A 5 -12.51 13.09 43.77
N GLU A 6 -12.13 12.29 44.76
CA GLU A 6 -10.96 11.41 44.71
C GLU A 6 -11.26 10.12 45.47
N ALA A 7 -10.92 8.97 44.87
CA ALA A 7 -10.91 7.67 45.55
C ALA A 7 -9.71 6.84 45.09
N SER A 8 -8.79 6.58 46.03
CA SER A 8 -7.59 5.78 45.80
C SER A 8 -7.33 4.79 46.96
N PRO A 9 -8.20 3.77 47.16
CA PRO A 9 -8.01 2.77 48.22
C PRO A 9 -7.20 1.54 47.75
N ASP A 10 -6.08 1.27 48.41
CA ASP A 10 -5.27 0.07 48.13
C ASP A 10 -5.91 -1.22 48.67
N VAL A 11 -6.04 -2.25 47.83
CA VAL A 11 -6.51 -3.59 48.21
C VAL A 11 -5.44 -4.64 47.87
N ALA A 12 -4.59 -4.95 48.84
CA ALA A 12 -3.46 -5.88 48.68
C ALA A 12 -3.58 -7.16 49.52
N VAL A 13 -3.30 -8.32 48.91
CA VAL A 13 -3.23 -9.64 49.56
C VAL A 13 -1.90 -10.32 49.22
N THR A 14 -1.00 -10.41 50.20
CA THR A 14 0.33 -11.02 50.02
C THR A 14 0.51 -12.29 50.84
N VAL A 15 0.86 -13.40 50.18
CA VAL A 15 1.25 -14.67 50.83
C VAL A 15 2.76 -14.81 50.74
N GLN A 16 3.43 -14.98 51.90
CA GLN A 16 4.88 -15.14 51.94
C GLN A 16 5.31 -16.52 51.43
N GLY A 17 6.41 -16.58 50.67
CA GLY A 17 6.97 -17.82 50.13
C GLY A 17 7.26 -18.86 51.22
N GLY A 18 7.05 -20.14 50.91
CA GLY A 18 7.12 -21.24 51.88
C GLY A 18 5.85 -21.45 52.73
N THR A 19 4.80 -20.65 52.53
CA THR A 19 3.48 -20.87 53.17
C THR A 19 2.74 -22.03 52.51
N ALA A 20 2.01 -22.85 53.28
CA ALA A 20 1.17 -23.92 52.73
C ALA A 20 -0.31 -23.68 53.06
N MET A 21 -1.19 -23.78 52.05
CA MET A 21 -2.65 -23.62 52.16
C MET A 21 -3.35 -24.86 51.58
N THR A 22 -3.91 -25.69 52.44
CA THR A 22 -4.54 -26.97 52.08
C THR A 22 -6.04 -26.96 52.39
N SER A 23 -6.86 -27.31 51.40
CA SER A 23 -8.32 -27.38 51.49
C SER A 23 -8.84 -28.66 50.83
N GLY A 24 -9.97 -29.18 51.32
CA GLY A 24 -10.66 -30.29 50.64
C GLY A 24 -11.52 -29.83 49.45
N THR A 25 -11.94 -28.57 49.44
CA THR A 25 -13.01 -28.05 48.56
C THR A 25 -12.58 -26.82 47.74
N GLY A 26 -11.27 -26.62 47.55
CA GLY A 26 -10.69 -25.52 46.79
C GLY A 26 -10.08 -24.41 47.66
N VAL A 27 -9.21 -23.60 47.04
CA VAL A 27 -8.54 -22.44 47.65
C VAL A 27 -8.82 -21.21 46.79
N ARG A 28 -9.17 -20.08 47.41
CA ARG A 28 -9.41 -18.80 46.73
C ARG A 28 -8.63 -17.70 47.45
N VAL A 29 -7.80 -16.96 46.72
CA VAL A 29 -7.05 -15.80 47.19
C VAL A 29 -7.42 -14.65 46.26
N GLY A 30 -8.10 -13.62 46.78
CA GLY A 30 -8.66 -12.57 45.93
C GLY A 30 -8.57 -11.19 46.55
N ALA A 31 -8.23 -10.21 45.72
CA ALA A 31 -8.34 -8.77 46.00
C ALA A 31 -9.44 -8.19 45.09
N TYR A 32 -10.29 -7.34 45.66
CA TYR A 32 -11.48 -6.82 44.98
C TYR A 32 -11.67 -5.34 45.32
N HIS A 33 -11.64 -4.48 44.31
CA HIS A 33 -12.08 -3.08 44.42
C HIS A 33 -13.46 -2.92 43.80
N ASN A 34 -14.29 -2.05 44.40
CA ASN A 34 -15.51 -1.47 43.81
C ASN A 34 -16.52 -2.44 43.12
N GLN A 35 -16.68 -3.67 43.60
CA GLN A 35 -17.53 -4.70 42.97
C GLN A 35 -19.06 -4.41 42.98
N ASN A 36 -19.47 -3.16 43.25
CA ASN A 36 -20.84 -2.65 43.21
C ASN A 36 -21.05 -1.61 42.08
N GLY A 37 -20.00 -1.10 41.43
CA GLY A 37 -20.07 0.02 40.49
C GLY A 37 -20.34 1.37 41.16
N GLU A 38 -19.45 1.82 42.05
CA GLU A 38 -19.52 3.11 42.75
C GLU A 38 -18.55 4.13 42.12
N ASP A 39 -19.05 5.09 41.34
CA ASP A 39 -18.24 6.07 40.59
C ASP A 39 -17.84 7.32 41.40
N VAL A 40 -16.63 7.82 41.13
CA VAL A 40 -16.10 9.10 41.60
C VAL A 40 -16.68 10.24 40.77
N ARG A 41 -17.61 11.03 41.33
CA ARG A 41 -18.32 12.09 40.61
C ARG A 41 -18.07 13.50 41.17
N ALA A 42 -17.65 14.43 40.31
CA ALA A 42 -17.50 15.84 40.62
C ALA A 42 -18.35 16.73 39.68
N GLN A 43 -19.05 17.72 40.22
CA GLN A 43 -19.95 18.60 39.46
C GLN A 43 -19.92 20.05 39.96
N ALA A 44 -19.87 21.03 39.05
CA ALA A 44 -20.01 22.44 39.39
C ALA A 44 -20.75 23.25 38.30
N ASP A 45 -21.68 24.11 38.73
CA ASP A 45 -22.40 25.08 37.89
C ASP A 45 -22.16 26.52 38.41
N ALA A 46 -22.15 27.52 37.53
CA ALA A 46 -21.96 28.92 37.86
C ALA A 46 -22.69 29.86 36.89
N ALA A 47 -23.84 30.41 37.32
CA ALA A 47 -24.62 31.38 36.56
C ALA A 47 -24.66 32.76 37.26
N GLY A 48 -24.51 33.85 36.50
CA GLY A 48 -24.60 35.20 37.03
C GLY A 48 -24.67 36.32 35.98
N GLY A 49 -25.23 37.47 36.35
CA GLY A 49 -25.38 38.60 35.44
C GLY A 49 -25.54 39.96 36.12
N GLY A 50 -25.40 41.05 35.35
CA GLY A 50 -25.45 42.42 35.91
C GLY A 50 -25.39 43.57 34.90
N LEU A 51 -25.68 44.78 35.37
CA LEU A 51 -25.73 46.02 34.56
C LEU A 51 -24.35 46.57 34.13
N GLY A 52 -23.26 45.89 34.46
CA GLY A 52 -21.89 46.28 34.11
C GLY A 52 -21.13 45.10 33.49
N LEU A 53 -20.27 44.48 34.30
CA LEU A 53 -19.54 43.26 33.96
C LEU A 53 -20.18 42.03 34.63
N ALA A 54 -20.16 40.89 33.95
CA ALA A 54 -20.47 39.58 34.52
C ALA A 54 -19.34 38.59 34.17
N ALA A 55 -18.81 37.90 35.19
CA ALA A 55 -17.77 36.89 35.03
C ALA A 55 -18.06 35.69 35.92
N ASN A 56 -18.15 34.50 35.32
CA ASN A 56 -18.43 33.23 36.00
C ASN A 56 -17.49 32.16 35.44
N GLY A 57 -17.22 31.13 36.23
CA GLY A 57 -16.45 29.98 35.76
C GLY A 57 -16.37 28.85 36.77
N THR A 58 -15.99 27.66 36.28
CA THR A 58 -15.91 26.42 37.06
C THR A 58 -14.61 25.65 36.79
N VAL A 59 -14.14 24.97 37.84
CA VAL A 59 -13.02 24.01 37.78
C VAL A 59 -13.51 22.72 38.44
N VAL A 60 -13.42 21.60 37.74
CA VAL A 60 -13.94 20.30 38.18
C VAL A 60 -12.87 19.23 37.98
N ASP A 61 -12.68 18.36 38.97
CA ASP A 61 -11.65 17.32 38.95
C ASP A 61 -12.17 16.02 39.59
N ALA A 62 -11.98 14.87 38.94
CA ALA A 62 -12.44 13.56 39.40
C ALA A 62 -11.37 12.48 39.16
N ARG A 63 -10.96 11.76 40.23
CA ARG A 63 -9.82 10.82 40.19
C ARG A 63 -10.18 9.48 40.85
N SER A 64 -10.08 8.37 40.11
CA SER A 64 -10.26 6.99 40.61
C SER A 64 -9.01 6.17 40.37
N GLU A 65 -8.22 5.92 41.42
CA GLU A 65 -6.90 5.28 41.31
C GLU A 65 -6.69 4.20 42.39
N ALA A 66 -7.44 3.10 42.30
CA ALA A 66 -7.32 1.98 43.23
C ALA A 66 -6.33 0.91 42.76
N ASP A 67 -5.29 0.65 43.56
CA ASP A 67 -4.38 -0.47 43.39
C ASP A 67 -5.00 -1.77 43.96
N THR A 68 -5.14 -2.82 43.14
CA THR A 68 -5.73 -4.11 43.52
C THR A 68 -4.74 -5.24 43.24
N GLN A 69 -4.09 -5.78 44.28
CA GLN A 69 -2.95 -6.69 44.09
C GLN A 69 -3.04 -7.99 44.90
N VAL A 70 -2.72 -9.11 44.26
CA VAL A 70 -2.55 -10.45 44.87
C VAL A 70 -1.19 -11.02 44.47
N LEU A 71 -0.31 -11.18 45.46
CA LEU A 71 1.05 -11.70 45.29
C LEU A 71 1.27 -12.94 46.16
N LEU A 72 1.56 -14.08 45.54
CA LEU A 72 1.97 -15.29 46.25
C LEU A 72 3.45 -15.56 45.97
N GLY A 73 4.28 -15.48 47.02
CA GLY A 73 5.73 -15.66 46.91
C GLY A 73 6.14 -17.08 46.51
N ASN A 74 7.31 -17.21 45.91
CA ASN A 74 7.84 -18.47 45.38
C ASN A 74 7.85 -19.59 46.44
N SER A 75 7.58 -20.83 46.00
CA SER A 75 7.49 -22.01 46.88
C SER A 75 6.40 -21.92 47.96
N THR A 76 5.39 -21.08 47.76
CA THR A 76 4.07 -21.26 48.42
C THR A 76 3.44 -22.54 47.88
N ALA A 77 2.75 -23.34 48.71
CA ALA A 77 2.10 -24.57 48.30
C ALA A 77 0.57 -24.47 48.45
N LEU A 78 -0.17 -24.58 47.35
CA LEU A 78 -1.64 -24.55 47.34
C LEU A 78 -2.19 -25.93 46.98
N ALA A 79 -3.05 -26.47 47.84
CA ALA A 79 -3.76 -27.73 47.57
C ALA A 79 -5.27 -27.53 47.68
N GLY A 80 -5.97 -27.49 46.55
CA GLY A 80 -7.44 -27.38 46.46
C GLY A 80 -8.21 -28.68 46.75
N GLY A 81 -7.53 -29.82 46.81
CA GLY A 81 -8.17 -31.12 47.05
C GLY A 81 -9.08 -31.51 45.87
N SER A 82 -10.39 -31.63 46.10
CA SER A 82 -11.35 -31.84 45.01
C SER A 82 -11.81 -30.53 44.34
N GLY A 83 -11.51 -29.37 44.92
CA GLY A 83 -11.80 -28.05 44.35
C GLY A 83 -10.61 -27.44 43.60
N GLY A 84 -10.89 -26.38 42.86
CA GLY A 84 -9.90 -25.60 42.13
C GLY A 84 -9.10 -24.66 43.03
N VAL A 85 -8.06 -24.06 42.44
CA VAL A 85 -7.30 -22.96 43.03
C VAL A 85 -7.54 -21.71 42.20
N ILE A 86 -7.96 -20.63 42.86
CA ILE A 86 -8.26 -19.34 42.22
C ILE A 86 -7.40 -18.25 42.88
N VAL A 87 -6.73 -17.46 42.05
CA VAL A 87 -5.95 -16.27 42.40
C VAL A 87 -6.46 -15.13 41.54
N GLU A 88 -7.08 -14.10 42.14
CA GLU A 88 -7.74 -13.05 41.34
C GLU A 88 -7.56 -11.63 41.89
N ALA A 89 -7.39 -10.66 40.99
CA ALA A 89 -7.43 -9.24 41.28
C ALA A 89 -8.45 -8.59 40.35
N LEU A 90 -9.55 -8.09 40.92
CA LEU A 90 -10.65 -7.45 40.18
C LEU A 90 -10.75 -5.98 40.58
N SER A 91 -10.52 -5.05 39.64
CA SER A 91 -10.63 -3.61 39.86
C SER A 91 -11.69 -2.98 38.96
N ASP A 92 -12.51 -2.12 39.55
CA ASP A 92 -13.49 -1.27 38.87
C ASP A 92 -13.17 0.18 39.28
N ASN A 93 -12.95 1.08 38.30
CA ASN A 93 -12.58 2.49 38.52
C ASN A 93 -13.30 3.41 37.51
N HIS A 94 -14.32 4.12 37.98
CA HIS A 94 -15.09 5.06 37.17
C HIS A 94 -14.95 6.51 37.68
N ALA A 95 -14.55 7.42 36.79
CA ALA A 95 -14.43 8.86 37.08
C ALA A 95 -15.39 9.69 36.20
N THR A 96 -16.07 10.68 36.79
CA THR A 96 -16.99 11.58 36.07
C THR A 96 -16.83 13.04 36.52
N ALA A 97 -16.59 13.94 35.57
CA ALA A 97 -16.42 15.37 35.83
C ALA A 97 -17.33 16.23 34.93
N THR A 98 -18.16 17.09 35.54
CA THR A 98 -19.12 17.93 34.79
C THR A 98 -19.08 19.39 35.24
N GLY A 99 -18.62 20.28 34.36
CA GLY A 99 -18.50 21.72 34.60
C GLY A 99 -19.36 22.59 33.69
N SER A 100 -20.07 23.56 34.27
CA SER A 100 -20.93 24.52 33.55
C SER A 100 -20.68 25.97 33.99
N ALA A 101 -20.74 26.94 33.07
CA ALA A 101 -20.66 28.37 33.40
C ALA A 101 -21.46 29.26 32.42
N THR A 102 -22.25 30.20 32.94
CA THR A 102 -23.08 31.14 32.14
C THR A 102 -22.99 32.59 32.62
N SER A 103 -22.64 33.54 31.74
CA SER A 103 -22.41 34.96 32.06
C SER A 103 -23.19 35.94 31.17
N VAL A 104 -24.03 36.80 31.76
CA VAL A 104 -24.80 37.82 31.00
C VAL A 104 -24.59 39.21 31.60
N GLY A 105 -23.80 40.06 30.93
CA GLY A 105 -23.53 41.44 31.37
C GLY A 105 -24.07 42.47 30.38
N LEU A 106 -24.60 43.60 30.86
CA LEU A 106 -25.05 44.67 29.95
C LEU A 106 -23.90 45.23 29.11
N VAL A 107 -22.68 45.30 29.67
CA VAL A 107 -21.49 45.76 28.93
C VAL A 107 -20.65 44.56 28.49
N LEU A 108 -20.14 43.76 29.45
CA LEU A 108 -19.20 42.65 29.20
C LEU A 108 -19.64 41.36 29.90
N GLY A 109 -19.58 40.24 29.19
CA GLY A 109 -19.75 38.88 29.73
C GLY A 109 -18.53 37.98 29.46
N VAL A 110 -18.05 37.26 30.48
CA VAL A 110 -16.93 36.29 30.37
C VAL A 110 -17.30 34.97 31.05
N GLY A 111 -17.14 33.84 30.37
CA GLY A 111 -17.38 32.49 30.89
C GLY A 111 -16.17 31.57 30.69
N GLY A 112 -15.87 30.70 31.66
CA GLY A 112 -14.76 29.75 31.53
C GLY A 112 -14.98 28.44 32.30
N VAL A 113 -14.68 27.30 31.69
CA VAL A 113 -14.77 25.97 32.32
C VAL A 113 -13.51 25.16 32.10
N TRP A 114 -13.02 24.52 33.16
CA TRP A 114 -12.02 23.46 33.12
C TRP A 114 -12.63 22.22 33.79
N ALA A 115 -12.65 21.08 33.11
CA ALA A 115 -13.06 19.79 33.67
C ALA A 115 -11.97 18.74 33.45
N SER A 116 -11.68 17.95 34.47
CA SER A 116 -10.62 16.93 34.52
C SER A 116 -11.17 15.61 35.06
N GLY A 117 -10.87 14.50 34.42
CA GLY A 117 -11.23 13.15 34.85
C GLY A 117 -10.10 12.17 34.61
N ALA A 118 -9.75 11.37 35.61
CA ALA A 118 -8.68 10.39 35.55
C ALA A 118 -9.08 9.05 36.18
N SER A 119 -8.84 7.94 35.47
CA SER A 119 -9.00 6.58 35.97
C SER A 119 -7.70 5.80 35.79
N GLY A 120 -7.27 5.04 36.80
CA GLY A 120 -5.99 4.34 36.77
C GLY A 120 -5.77 3.41 37.97
N GLY A 121 -4.53 2.96 38.14
CA GLY A 121 -4.12 2.02 39.19
C GLY A 121 -3.68 0.65 38.66
N THR A 122 -3.11 -0.15 39.56
CA THR A 122 -2.44 -1.42 39.27
C THR A 122 -3.27 -2.63 39.67
N THR A 123 -3.64 -3.47 38.71
CA THR A 123 -4.41 -4.70 38.96
C THR A 123 -3.55 -5.93 38.71
N GLY A 124 -3.08 -6.55 39.80
CA GLY A 124 -2.03 -7.57 39.75
C GLY A 124 -2.45 -8.91 40.36
N ALA A 125 -2.32 -10.01 39.62
CA ALA A 125 -2.53 -11.38 40.10
C ALA A 125 -1.33 -12.28 39.72
N VAL A 126 -0.40 -12.46 40.65
CA VAL A 126 0.85 -13.21 40.40
C VAL A 126 1.03 -14.36 41.40
N SER A 127 1.19 -15.57 40.87
CA SER A 127 1.36 -16.79 41.68
C SER A 127 2.72 -17.46 41.46
N GLY A 128 3.66 -17.27 42.39
CA GLY A 128 4.86 -18.11 42.53
C GLY A 128 4.60 -19.45 43.24
N ALA A 129 3.33 -19.83 43.43
CA ALA A 129 2.97 -21.02 44.18
C ALA A 129 3.00 -22.31 43.34
N ASP A 130 3.41 -23.40 43.98
CA ASP A 130 3.18 -24.76 43.50
C ASP A 130 1.70 -25.12 43.77
N VAL A 131 1.00 -25.62 42.76
CA VAL A 131 -0.46 -25.78 42.78
C VAL A 131 -0.88 -27.22 42.51
N THR A 132 -1.75 -27.75 43.37
CA THR A 132 -2.46 -29.01 43.17
C THR A 132 -3.97 -28.84 43.42
N GLY A 133 -4.81 -29.52 42.65
CA GLY A 133 -6.28 -29.41 42.79
C GLY A 133 -7.02 -29.83 41.52
N SER A 134 -8.30 -29.47 41.42
CA SER A 134 -9.11 -29.79 40.22
C SER A 134 -9.05 -28.74 39.09
N SER A 135 -8.50 -27.55 39.34
CA SER A 135 -8.18 -26.54 38.31
C SER A 135 -7.25 -25.46 38.87
N LEU A 136 -6.68 -24.62 37.99
CA LEU A 136 -6.07 -23.34 38.35
C LEU A 136 -6.70 -22.19 37.54
N SER A 137 -7.00 -21.08 38.19
CA SER A 137 -7.29 -19.79 37.53
C SER A 137 -6.48 -18.69 38.19
N VAL A 138 -5.64 -18.01 37.41
CA VAL A 138 -5.00 -16.74 37.75
C VAL A 138 -5.61 -15.66 36.86
N LEU A 139 -6.23 -14.63 37.45
CA LEU A 139 -6.95 -13.59 36.71
C LEU A 139 -6.64 -12.20 37.27
N ALA A 140 -6.08 -11.31 36.45
CA ALA A 140 -6.09 -9.87 36.68
C ALA A 140 -7.09 -9.25 35.70
N HIS A 141 -8.10 -8.55 36.21
CA HIS A 141 -9.17 -7.96 35.39
C HIS A 141 -9.48 -6.54 35.86
N ALA A 142 -9.40 -5.58 34.94
CA ALA A 142 -9.63 -4.17 35.21
C ALA A 142 -10.70 -3.58 34.28
N ASP A 143 -11.70 -2.90 34.85
CA ASP A 143 -12.67 -2.07 34.13
C ASP A 143 -12.49 -0.61 34.56
N HIS A 144 -12.04 0.25 33.65
CA HIS A 144 -11.60 1.63 33.96
C HIS A 144 -12.21 2.61 32.95
N THR A 145 -12.98 3.60 33.41
CA THR A 145 -13.50 4.67 32.54
C THR A 145 -13.38 6.07 33.12
N ALA A 146 -13.29 7.07 32.24
CA ALA A 146 -13.30 8.48 32.59
C ALA A 146 -14.18 9.28 31.60
N ASN A 147 -15.22 9.97 32.10
CA ASN A 147 -16.13 10.79 31.27
C ASN A 147 -16.14 12.26 31.74
N VAL A 148 -15.80 13.18 30.84
CA VAL A 148 -15.49 14.58 31.17
C VAL A 148 -16.25 15.56 30.28
N GLN A 149 -16.98 16.50 30.88
CA GLN A 149 -17.87 17.43 30.16
C GLN A 149 -17.68 18.89 30.64
N ALA A 150 -17.42 19.82 29.71
CA ALA A 150 -17.14 21.24 29.99
C ALA A 150 -17.94 22.20 29.10
N THR A 151 -18.88 22.99 29.67
CA THR A 151 -19.77 23.89 28.89
C THR A 151 -19.70 25.36 29.36
N ALA A 152 -19.27 26.27 28.49
CA ALA A 152 -19.13 27.71 28.76
C ALA A 152 -20.01 28.59 27.84
N ALA A 153 -20.79 29.51 28.42
CA ALA A 153 -21.64 30.46 27.70
C ALA A 153 -21.47 31.91 28.20
N ALA A 154 -21.40 32.91 27.30
CA ALA A 154 -21.29 34.31 27.69
C ALA A 154 -21.93 35.31 26.71
N GLY A 155 -22.35 36.48 27.18
CA GLY A 155 -22.75 37.58 26.30
C GLY A 155 -22.95 38.95 26.93
N GLY A 156 -23.05 39.97 26.07
CA GLY A 156 -23.25 41.38 26.44
C GLY A 156 -23.26 42.36 25.26
N LEU A 157 -23.47 43.66 25.52
CA LEU A 157 -23.60 44.66 24.44
C LEU A 157 -22.27 44.94 23.72
N THR A 158 -21.14 45.01 24.43
CA THR A 158 -19.84 45.37 23.81
C THR A 158 -18.94 44.17 23.56
N ALA A 159 -18.92 43.16 24.45
CA ALA A 159 -18.28 41.88 24.16
C ALA A 159 -18.81 40.68 24.97
N GLY A 160 -18.64 39.48 24.40
CA GLY A 160 -18.89 38.18 25.03
C GLY A 160 -17.78 37.18 24.68
N VAL A 161 -17.12 36.61 25.69
CA VAL A 161 -15.97 35.69 25.50
C VAL A 161 -16.14 34.41 26.33
N THR A 162 -15.86 33.25 25.71
CA THR A 162 -15.87 31.94 26.37
C THR A 162 -14.63 31.10 26.10
N GLY A 163 -14.31 30.21 27.04
CA GLY A 163 -13.36 29.12 26.87
C GLY A 163 -13.82 27.87 27.63
N SER A 164 -13.69 26.70 27.01
CA SER A 164 -13.95 25.40 27.64
C SER A 164 -12.79 24.43 27.41
N LEU A 165 -12.42 23.66 28.43
CA LEU A 165 -11.42 22.60 28.37
C LEU A 165 -11.95 21.36 29.09
N ALA A 166 -11.93 20.21 28.43
CA ALA A 166 -12.19 18.89 28.99
C ALA A 166 -10.92 18.03 28.85
N THR A 167 -10.38 17.49 29.94
CA THR A 167 -9.22 16.59 29.94
C THR A 167 -9.59 15.25 30.58
N SER A 168 -9.61 14.16 29.80
CA SER A 168 -9.91 12.79 30.24
C SER A 168 -8.67 11.90 30.14
N SER A 169 -8.46 10.97 31.05
CA SER A 169 -7.37 9.99 30.94
C SER A 169 -7.68 8.66 31.63
N VAL A 170 -7.23 7.56 31.00
CA VAL A 170 -7.42 6.18 31.47
C VAL A 170 -6.09 5.42 31.35
N THR A 171 -5.50 5.04 32.48
CA THR A 171 -4.14 4.45 32.54
C THR A 171 -4.04 3.21 33.46
N PRO A 172 -4.79 2.12 33.22
CA PRO A 172 -4.68 0.88 33.98
C PRO A 172 -3.34 0.17 33.74
N THR A 173 -2.81 -0.45 34.79
CA THR A 173 -1.66 -1.37 34.70
C THR A 173 -2.08 -2.77 35.14
N VAL A 174 -2.34 -3.69 34.20
CA VAL A 174 -2.85 -5.05 34.47
C VAL A 174 -1.74 -6.09 34.37
N ASN A 175 -1.47 -6.84 35.44
CA ASN A 175 -0.39 -7.82 35.49
C ASN A 175 -0.88 -9.20 35.96
N ALA A 176 -0.83 -10.20 35.08
CA ALA A 176 -1.04 -11.61 35.43
C ALA A 176 0.27 -12.41 35.34
N GLY A 177 0.40 -13.50 36.09
CA GLY A 177 1.50 -14.44 35.84
C GLY A 177 1.73 -15.57 36.83
N LEU A 178 2.67 -16.44 36.44
CA LEU A 178 3.26 -17.48 37.30
C LEU A 178 4.73 -17.14 37.59
N GLY A 179 5.14 -17.24 38.85
CA GLY A 179 6.50 -16.93 39.29
C GLY A 179 7.54 -17.98 38.86
N ASP A 180 8.82 -17.60 38.85
CA ASP A 180 9.91 -18.50 38.45
C ASP A 180 9.90 -19.83 39.23
N GLY A 181 9.94 -20.94 38.49
CA GLY A 181 9.97 -22.31 39.00
C GLY A 181 8.63 -22.90 39.42
N ALA A 182 7.51 -22.18 39.36
CA ALA A 182 6.21 -22.65 39.87
C ALA A 182 5.72 -23.95 39.16
N GLN A 183 5.31 -24.95 39.95
CA GLN A 183 4.82 -26.25 39.48
C GLN A 183 3.31 -26.38 39.65
N VAL A 184 2.56 -26.39 38.55
CA VAL A 184 1.09 -26.52 38.52
C VAL A 184 0.70 -27.91 38.01
N VAL A 185 0.06 -28.72 38.85
CA VAL A 185 -0.42 -30.07 38.50
C VAL A 185 -1.88 -30.23 38.92
N VAL A 186 -2.79 -30.10 37.95
CA VAL A 186 -4.25 -30.04 38.20
C VAL A 186 -5.03 -31.07 37.39
N ALA A 187 -6.17 -31.53 37.91
CA ALA A 187 -6.99 -32.54 37.25
C ALA A 187 -7.71 -31.99 35.99
N GLY A 188 -8.28 -30.80 36.11
CA GLY A 188 -8.97 -30.06 35.05
C GLY A 188 -8.12 -28.94 34.45
N PRO A 189 -8.72 -27.85 33.94
CA PRO A 189 -8.01 -26.81 33.19
C PRO A 189 -7.11 -25.93 34.07
N ALA A 190 -6.14 -25.28 33.43
CA ALA A 190 -5.31 -24.24 34.03
C ALA A 190 -5.37 -22.95 33.18
N SER A 191 -5.53 -21.79 33.81
CA SER A 191 -5.67 -20.51 33.10
C SER A 191 -4.88 -19.39 33.79
N VAL A 192 -4.22 -18.54 32.98
CA VAL A 192 -3.50 -17.33 33.42
C VAL A 192 -3.88 -16.18 32.49
N ILE A 193 -4.68 -15.23 32.97
CA ILE A 193 -5.32 -14.19 32.13
C ILE A 193 -5.06 -12.79 32.71
N ALA A 194 -4.67 -11.86 31.83
CA ALA A 194 -4.76 -10.42 32.03
C ALA A 194 -5.84 -9.83 31.12
N GLU A 195 -6.80 -9.11 31.69
CA GLU A 195 -7.95 -8.52 30.99
C GLU A 195 -8.13 -7.04 31.35
N ALA A 196 -8.42 -6.22 30.34
CA ALA A 196 -8.71 -4.80 30.49
C ALA A 196 -9.93 -4.41 29.64
N SER A 197 -10.85 -3.67 30.26
CA SER A 197 -11.96 -2.93 29.66
C SER A 197 -11.69 -1.46 29.93
N THR A 198 -11.56 -0.64 28.89
CA THR A 198 -11.05 0.74 29.00
C THR A 198 -11.71 1.69 28.03
N ASP A 199 -12.24 2.81 28.54
CA ASP A 199 -13.01 3.78 27.76
C ASP A 199 -12.85 5.22 28.29
N ALA A 200 -12.48 6.17 27.43
CA ALA A 200 -12.16 7.54 27.81
C ALA A 200 -12.91 8.59 26.96
N ASP A 201 -13.79 9.37 27.58
CA ASP A 201 -14.58 10.43 26.92
C ASP A 201 -14.21 11.84 27.39
N GLY A 202 -14.01 12.75 26.43
CA GLY A 202 -13.88 14.20 26.65
C GLY A 202 -14.82 15.02 25.76
N THR A 203 -15.63 15.90 26.36
CA THR A 203 -16.53 16.81 25.61
C THR A 203 -16.44 18.26 26.08
N ALA A 204 -16.12 19.19 25.18
CA ALA A 204 -16.05 20.63 25.48
C ALA A 204 -16.97 21.49 24.59
N THR A 205 -17.52 22.60 25.10
CA THR A 205 -18.40 23.50 24.33
C THR A 205 -18.31 24.96 24.81
N GLY A 206 -18.08 25.90 23.89
CA GLY A 206 -17.88 27.33 24.17
C GLY A 206 -18.68 28.26 23.25
N VAL A 207 -19.58 29.09 23.81
CA VAL A 207 -20.50 29.96 23.05
C VAL A 207 -20.50 31.43 23.55
N GLY A 208 -20.05 32.38 22.73
CA GLY A 208 -19.94 33.81 23.12
C GLY A 208 -20.70 34.81 22.21
N VAL A 209 -21.80 35.43 22.66
CA VAL A 209 -22.67 36.27 21.79
C VAL A 209 -22.72 37.74 22.23
N SER A 210 -22.60 38.68 21.30
CA SER A 210 -22.61 40.13 21.58
C SER A 210 -23.16 40.99 20.43
N ALA A 211 -23.29 42.30 20.65
CA ALA A 211 -23.49 43.29 19.58
C ALA A 211 -22.17 43.98 19.15
N GLY A 212 -21.01 43.47 19.59
CA GLY A 212 -19.69 44.05 19.37
C GLY A 212 -18.65 42.98 19.02
N PHE A 213 -17.76 42.68 19.97
CA PHE A 213 -16.69 41.68 19.82
C PHE A 213 -17.05 40.34 20.47
N SER A 214 -16.82 39.24 19.78
CA SER A 214 -17.20 37.91 20.27
C SER A 214 -16.15 36.84 20.01
N MET A 215 -16.00 35.90 20.95
CA MET A 215 -15.09 34.78 20.80
C MET A 215 -15.57 33.56 21.60
N GLY A 216 -15.56 32.40 20.97
CA GLY A 216 -15.76 31.11 21.62
C GLY A 216 -14.57 30.20 21.34
N LEU A 217 -14.06 29.55 22.37
CA LEU A 217 -12.93 28.62 22.32
C LEU A 217 -13.29 27.32 23.03
N SER A 218 -12.86 26.20 22.46
CA SER A 218 -12.98 24.88 23.08
C SER A 218 -11.70 24.07 22.87
N LYS A 219 -11.44 23.13 23.78
CA LYS A 219 -10.52 22.01 23.61
C LYS A 219 -11.04 20.76 24.36
N ALA A 220 -11.03 19.58 23.74
CA ALA A 220 -10.91 18.30 24.45
C ALA A 220 -9.45 17.75 24.42
N ASP A 221 -9.08 16.99 25.45
CA ASP A 221 -7.82 16.25 25.66
C ASP A 221 -8.18 14.86 26.23
N VAL A 222 -7.75 13.75 25.64
CA VAL A 222 -8.24 12.38 25.95
C VAL A 222 -7.14 11.34 25.74
N ASP A 223 -6.49 10.93 26.84
CA ASP A 223 -5.36 9.98 26.85
C ASP A 223 -5.75 8.60 27.44
N LEU A 224 -5.96 7.58 26.59
CA LEU A 224 -6.03 6.18 27.02
C LEU A 224 -4.67 5.48 26.76
N ASN A 225 -4.05 4.96 27.81
CA ASN A 225 -2.74 4.28 27.78
C ASN A 225 -2.76 3.06 28.73
N PRO A 226 -3.29 1.91 28.28
CA PRO A 226 -3.30 0.70 29.08
C PRO A 226 -1.98 -0.06 28.95
N THR A 227 -1.37 -0.37 30.09
CA THR A 227 -0.19 -1.26 30.18
C THR A 227 -0.63 -2.63 30.67
N MET A 228 -0.27 -3.70 29.95
CA MET A 228 -0.63 -5.07 30.30
C MET A 228 0.56 -6.03 30.22
N GLY A 229 0.77 -6.79 31.29
CA GLY A 229 1.75 -7.88 31.36
C GLY A 229 1.07 -9.22 31.63
N ASN A 230 1.40 -10.26 30.86
CA ASN A 230 1.11 -11.64 31.25
C ASN A 230 2.39 -12.49 31.16
N ARG A 231 2.92 -12.94 32.31
CA ARG A 231 4.25 -13.57 32.38
C ARG A 231 4.22 -14.99 32.93
N LEU A 232 4.82 -15.92 32.19
CA LEU A 232 5.28 -17.20 32.73
C LEU A 232 6.76 -17.09 33.11
N GLY A 233 7.09 -17.29 34.38
CA GLY A 233 8.46 -17.30 34.88
C GLY A 233 9.34 -18.37 34.25
N THR A 234 10.65 -18.23 34.42
CA THR A 234 11.65 -19.23 34.04
C THR A 234 11.38 -20.56 34.75
N GLY A 235 11.46 -21.69 34.03
CA GLY A 235 11.23 -23.03 34.59
C GLY A 235 9.81 -23.32 35.09
N VAL A 236 8.81 -22.48 34.76
CA VAL A 236 7.39 -22.77 35.07
C VAL A 236 6.94 -24.05 34.37
N SER A 237 6.23 -24.91 35.10
CA SER A 237 5.68 -26.16 34.58
C SER A 237 4.18 -26.23 34.87
N VAL A 238 3.36 -26.39 33.83
CA VAL A 238 1.90 -26.54 33.94
C VAL A 238 1.49 -27.86 33.30
N THR A 239 0.81 -28.71 34.06
CA THR A 239 0.33 -30.02 33.60
C THR A 239 -1.13 -30.23 34.00
N THR A 240 -2.00 -30.49 33.01
CA THR A 240 -3.40 -30.90 33.24
C THR A 240 -3.57 -32.41 33.01
N GLN A 241 -4.34 -33.09 33.87
CA GLN A 241 -4.40 -34.56 33.86
C GLN A 241 -5.61 -35.16 33.08
N SER A 242 -6.69 -34.40 32.90
CA SER A 242 -7.86 -34.85 32.14
C SER A 242 -7.64 -34.70 30.62
N PRO A 243 -8.00 -35.68 29.79
CA PRO A 243 -7.91 -35.60 28.32
C PRO A 243 -8.89 -34.59 27.68
N THR A 244 -9.60 -33.79 28.49
CA THR A 244 -10.45 -32.68 28.04
C THR A 244 -10.03 -31.34 28.63
N ALA A 245 -8.90 -31.27 29.35
CA ALA A 245 -8.45 -30.08 30.06
C ALA A 245 -7.42 -29.29 29.24
N ASP A 246 -7.70 -28.00 29.07
CA ASP A 246 -6.84 -27.08 28.34
C ASP A 246 -5.92 -26.30 29.29
N ILE A 247 -4.85 -25.73 28.71
CA ILE A 247 -4.05 -24.67 29.31
C ILE A 247 -4.30 -23.38 28.51
N THR A 248 -4.68 -22.30 29.19
CA THR A 248 -4.93 -20.99 28.57
C THR A 248 -4.01 -19.92 29.15
N VAL A 249 -3.35 -19.15 28.28
CA VAL A 249 -2.54 -17.97 28.64
C VAL A 249 -3.06 -16.79 27.81
N GLY A 250 -3.81 -15.89 28.45
CA GLY A 250 -4.60 -14.86 27.76
C GLY A 250 -4.21 -13.43 28.10
N MET A 251 -4.16 -12.54 27.11
CA MET A 251 -3.99 -11.10 27.29
C MET A 251 -5.01 -10.37 26.42
N ARG A 252 -5.97 -9.65 27.01
CA ARG A 252 -7.13 -9.12 26.27
C ARG A 252 -7.45 -7.67 26.65
N LEU A 253 -7.23 -6.75 25.72
CA LEU A 253 -7.74 -5.38 25.78
C LEU A 253 -9.03 -5.29 24.96
N ASN A 254 -10.11 -4.80 25.57
CA ASN A 254 -11.44 -4.62 24.97
C ASN A 254 -11.93 -5.88 24.21
N ASN A 255 -11.54 -7.06 24.72
CA ASN A 255 -11.79 -8.41 24.19
C ASN A 255 -11.40 -8.67 22.71
N GLY A 256 -10.65 -7.77 22.06
CA GLY A 256 -10.35 -7.86 20.62
C GLY A 256 -11.36 -7.14 19.71
N LEU A 257 -12.21 -6.28 20.27
CA LEU A 257 -13.25 -5.56 19.53
C LEU A 257 -13.11 -4.04 19.74
N SER A 258 -12.98 -3.30 18.64
CA SER A 258 -12.88 -1.83 18.64
C SER A 258 -14.11 -1.13 19.22
N ASN A 259 -15.28 -1.77 19.21
CA ASN A 259 -16.54 -1.22 19.72
C ASN A 259 -16.86 -1.57 21.19
N LEU A 260 -15.87 -2.04 21.96
CA LEU A 260 -16.01 -2.31 23.41
C LEU A 260 -15.23 -1.33 24.30
N GLY A 261 -14.66 -0.28 23.71
CA GLY A 261 -14.02 0.83 24.42
C GLY A 261 -12.91 1.47 23.60
N GLY A 262 -12.66 2.75 23.81
CA GLY A 262 -11.65 3.51 23.08
C GLY A 262 -11.33 4.86 23.70
N ALA A 263 -10.97 5.81 22.83
CA ALA A 263 -10.81 7.21 23.18
C ALA A 263 -11.68 8.09 22.28
N THR A 264 -12.51 8.89 22.95
CA THR A 264 -13.63 9.67 22.40
C THR A 264 -13.40 11.13 22.76
N ALA A 265 -13.20 12.02 21.79
CA ALA A 265 -13.05 13.44 22.05
C ALA A 265 -13.87 14.27 21.08
N LEU A 266 -14.62 15.23 21.63
CA LEU A 266 -15.54 16.07 20.87
C LEU A 266 -15.57 17.48 21.43
N ALA A 267 -15.54 18.49 20.57
CA ALA A 267 -15.87 19.83 21.02
C ALA A 267 -16.48 20.74 19.95
N SER A 268 -16.97 21.89 20.41
CA SER A 268 -17.73 22.83 19.59
C SER A 268 -17.56 24.27 20.08
N ALA A 269 -17.29 25.22 19.19
CA ALA A 269 -16.99 26.61 19.52
C ALA A 269 -17.72 27.59 18.58
N ALA A 270 -18.52 28.47 19.17
CA ALA A 270 -19.33 29.47 18.48
C ALA A 270 -19.23 30.86 19.14
N SER A 271 -19.55 31.90 18.39
CA SER A 271 -19.49 33.29 18.82
C SER A 271 -20.68 34.13 18.28
N GLY A 272 -20.52 35.41 17.92
CA GLY A 272 -21.61 36.26 17.42
C GLY A 272 -21.41 37.75 17.67
N GLY A 273 -21.25 38.58 16.63
CA GLY A 273 -21.02 40.01 16.78
C GLY A 273 -20.93 40.82 15.49
N ILE A 274 -20.24 41.98 15.58
CA ILE A 274 -19.79 42.81 14.44
C ILE A 274 -18.34 42.45 14.06
N ALA A 275 -17.58 41.89 14.99
CA ALA A 275 -16.36 41.15 14.75
C ALA A 275 -16.34 39.89 15.62
N ALA A 276 -15.89 38.76 15.07
CA ALA A 276 -16.03 37.45 15.71
C ALA A 276 -14.94 36.44 15.30
N GLY A 277 -14.75 35.43 16.16
CA GLY A 277 -13.97 34.24 15.85
C GLY A 277 -14.42 33.00 16.65
N SER A 278 -14.25 31.81 16.06
CA SER A 278 -14.28 30.51 16.74
C SER A 278 -12.86 29.93 16.83
N GLY A 279 -12.58 29.02 17.76
CA GLY A 279 -11.24 28.46 17.97
C GLY A 279 -11.21 27.14 18.76
N THR A 280 -10.13 26.38 18.56
CA THR A 280 -10.17 24.92 18.44
C THR A 280 -8.81 24.22 18.67
N ASP A 281 -8.65 22.88 18.73
CA ASP A 281 -9.37 21.82 19.49
C ASP A 281 -8.62 20.44 19.37
N ALA A 282 -9.27 19.30 19.69
CA ALA A 282 -8.75 17.96 20.07
C ALA A 282 -8.16 17.06 18.95
N ASP A 283 -7.22 16.12 19.19
CA ASP A 283 -6.98 15.16 20.29
C ASP A 283 -7.86 13.88 20.34
N ALA A 284 -7.21 12.76 20.73
CA ALA A 284 -7.65 11.48 21.27
C ALA A 284 -6.76 10.33 20.73
N SER A 285 -5.66 10.00 21.44
CA SER A 285 -5.23 8.63 21.86
C SER A 285 -5.20 7.46 20.82
N ILE A 286 -4.66 6.24 21.00
CA ILE A 286 -4.25 5.39 22.13
C ILE A 286 -2.81 4.92 21.91
N GLN A 287 -1.97 4.88 22.95
CA GLN A 287 -0.72 4.11 22.89
C GLN A 287 -0.64 3.08 24.02
N TYR A 288 -0.90 1.81 23.68
CA TYR A 288 -0.92 0.70 24.62
C TYR A 288 0.42 -0.07 24.70
N ALA A 289 0.67 -0.71 25.84
CA ALA A 289 1.88 -1.50 26.08
C ALA A 289 1.51 -2.92 26.56
N LEU A 290 1.25 -3.82 25.61
CA LEU A 290 0.80 -5.19 25.83
C LEU A 290 1.97 -6.19 25.62
N SER A 291 2.39 -6.88 26.68
CA SER A 291 3.49 -7.85 26.64
C SER A 291 3.14 -9.17 27.32
N GLN A 292 2.92 -10.21 26.53
CA GLN A 292 2.73 -11.59 27.01
C GLN A 292 4.03 -12.38 26.77
N THR A 293 4.66 -12.85 27.85
CA THR A 293 6.04 -13.39 27.80
C THR A 293 6.21 -14.69 28.56
N SER A 294 7.21 -15.47 28.17
CA SER A 294 7.66 -16.64 28.92
C SER A 294 9.18 -16.67 29.11
N GLY A 295 9.62 -17.18 30.25
CA GLY A 295 11.04 -17.43 30.51
C GLY A 295 11.60 -18.63 29.74
N SER A 296 12.89 -18.89 29.91
CA SER A 296 13.50 -20.15 29.47
C SER A 296 13.00 -21.34 30.30
N GLY A 297 12.96 -22.52 29.67
CA GLY A 297 12.59 -23.79 30.30
C GLY A 297 11.10 -23.97 30.65
N VAL A 298 10.19 -23.17 30.08
CA VAL A 298 8.74 -23.27 30.38
C VAL A 298 8.14 -24.52 29.73
N THR A 299 7.34 -25.28 30.50
CA THR A 299 6.71 -26.53 30.06
C THR A 299 5.19 -26.47 30.18
N LEU A 300 4.45 -26.69 29.09
CA LEU A 300 2.98 -26.65 29.03
C LEU A 300 2.42 -27.98 28.51
N ASN A 301 1.91 -28.83 29.41
CA ASN A 301 1.36 -30.15 29.09
C ASN A 301 -0.16 -30.18 29.30
N ALA A 302 -0.93 -30.02 28.23
CA ALA A 302 -2.39 -30.07 28.27
C ALA A 302 -2.93 -31.43 27.82
N GLY A 303 -3.84 -32.00 28.59
CA GLY A 303 -4.58 -33.21 28.18
C GLY A 303 -5.46 -32.99 26.93
N ARG A 304 -5.87 -31.74 26.65
CA ARG A 304 -6.43 -31.31 25.37
C ARG A 304 -5.60 -30.19 24.74
N ASN A 305 -6.02 -28.92 24.77
CA ASN A 305 -5.37 -27.85 24.01
C ASN A 305 -4.41 -27.00 24.85
N VAL A 306 -3.35 -26.49 24.24
CA VAL A 306 -2.59 -25.33 24.76
C VAL A 306 -2.95 -24.12 23.91
N ALA A 307 -3.54 -23.10 24.51
CA ALA A 307 -3.94 -21.86 23.86
C ALA A 307 -3.23 -20.66 24.52
N ILE A 308 -2.48 -19.90 23.71
CA ILE A 308 -1.82 -18.67 24.11
C ILE A 308 -2.44 -17.57 23.23
N ASP A 309 -3.36 -16.77 23.78
CA ASP A 309 -4.17 -15.82 23.03
C ASP A 309 -3.98 -14.36 23.45
N GLN A 310 -3.77 -13.49 22.46
CA GLN A 310 -3.66 -12.05 22.59
C GLN A 310 -4.77 -11.40 21.77
N ARG A 311 -5.57 -10.54 22.41
CA ARG A 311 -6.69 -9.82 21.78
C ARG A 311 -6.61 -8.34 22.04
N VAL A 312 -6.71 -7.53 20.99
CA VAL A 312 -6.59 -6.07 21.09
C VAL A 312 -7.73 -5.42 20.32
N GLY A 313 -8.71 -4.90 21.06
CA GLY A 313 -9.67 -3.94 20.55
C GLY A 313 -9.13 -2.53 20.79
N SER A 314 -9.28 -1.64 19.81
CA SER A 314 -8.94 -0.22 19.99
C SER A 314 -9.81 0.64 19.08
N HIS A 315 -10.18 1.83 19.52
CA HIS A 315 -10.79 2.84 18.68
C HIS A 315 -10.29 4.22 19.11
N ALA A 316 -9.85 5.00 18.14
CA ALA A 316 -9.50 6.41 18.32
C ALA A 316 -10.43 7.23 17.45
N GLU A 317 -11.31 7.97 18.12
CA GLU A 317 -12.17 8.98 17.55
C GLU A 317 -11.38 10.26 17.23
N ALA A 318 -11.99 11.28 16.63
CA ALA A 318 -12.35 12.47 17.41
C ALA A 318 -12.68 13.70 16.56
N ASP A 319 -13.60 14.50 17.12
CA ASP A 319 -13.58 15.95 17.10
C ASP A 319 -13.78 16.70 15.77
N ALA A 320 -14.29 17.93 15.86
CA ALA A 320 -15.74 18.16 15.76
C ALA A 320 -16.11 19.66 15.65
N ASN A 321 -15.16 20.59 15.43
CA ASN A 321 -15.37 22.00 15.83
C ASN A 321 -15.18 23.12 14.76
N SER A 322 -16.20 23.98 14.56
CA SER A 322 -16.11 25.42 14.19
C SER A 322 -17.46 26.17 14.47
N ASN A 323 -17.63 27.50 14.35
CA ASN A 323 -17.99 28.22 13.09
C ASN A 323 -18.37 29.73 13.25
N THR A 324 -17.93 30.60 12.32
CA THR A 324 -18.65 31.71 11.59
C THR A 324 -19.43 32.86 12.28
N PHE A 325 -18.97 34.14 12.27
CA PHE A 325 -19.89 35.33 12.35
C PHE A 325 -19.34 36.63 11.69
N GLY A 326 -20.28 37.53 11.34
CA GLY A 326 -20.05 38.83 10.67
C GLY A 326 -19.61 39.97 11.59
N LEU A 327 -19.73 41.25 11.19
CA LEU A 327 -20.29 41.84 9.96
C LEU A 327 -19.39 42.97 9.40
N ALA A 328 -18.07 42.83 9.54
CA ALA A 328 -17.06 43.55 8.74
C ALA A 328 -15.63 43.02 8.93
N ALA A 329 -15.38 42.02 9.80
CA ALA A 329 -14.21 41.15 9.75
C ALA A 329 -14.52 39.83 10.49
N ALA A 330 -14.11 38.68 9.94
CA ALA A 330 -14.49 37.36 10.44
C ALA A 330 -13.30 36.38 10.51
N VAL A 331 -13.38 35.41 11.42
CA VAL A 331 -12.40 34.34 11.66
C VAL A 331 -13.14 33.02 11.95
N GLY A 332 -12.61 31.90 11.46
CA GLY A 332 -13.02 30.53 11.85
C GLY A 332 -11.88 29.76 12.54
N GLY A 333 -12.16 28.53 12.98
CA GLY A 333 -11.19 27.58 13.55
C GLY A 333 -11.52 26.14 13.11
N ALA A 334 -10.55 25.22 13.16
CA ALA A 334 -10.69 23.87 12.61
C ALA A 334 -9.68 22.86 13.19
N VAL A 335 -9.90 21.58 12.86
CA VAL A 335 -9.75 20.35 13.70
C VAL A 335 -9.83 19.11 12.78
N ALA A 336 -9.30 17.88 12.95
CA ALA A 336 -9.09 17.04 14.16
C ALA A 336 -7.81 16.12 14.15
N ASN A 337 -7.97 14.82 14.40
CA ASN A 337 -7.14 13.90 15.19
C ASN A 337 -7.18 12.46 14.63
N ALA A 338 -6.26 11.54 14.99
CA ALA A 338 -6.55 10.30 15.75
C ALA A 338 -5.53 9.17 15.55
N ASP A 339 -4.72 8.92 16.59
CA ASP A 339 -3.40 8.31 16.44
C ASP A 339 -3.22 7.09 17.37
N ILE A 340 -3.58 5.90 16.89
CA ILE A 340 -3.34 4.64 17.62
C ILE A 340 -1.93 4.11 17.30
N GLY A 341 -1.10 4.02 18.33
CA GLY A 341 0.21 3.41 18.27
C GLY A 341 0.48 2.45 19.43
N GLY A 342 1.77 2.23 19.71
CA GLY A 342 2.24 1.36 20.78
C GLY A 342 2.55 -0.06 20.31
N SER A 343 2.43 -1.04 21.21
CA SER A 343 2.78 -2.43 20.91
C SER A 343 1.94 -3.46 21.64
N ALA A 344 1.54 -4.50 20.93
CA ALA A 344 0.97 -5.71 21.51
C ALA A 344 1.70 -6.94 20.98
N THR A 345 2.54 -7.52 21.83
CA THR A 345 3.43 -8.63 21.47
C THR A 345 3.29 -9.80 22.42
N THR A 346 3.16 -11.01 21.86
CA THR A 346 3.36 -12.26 22.60
C THR A 346 4.70 -12.85 22.18
N ALA A 347 5.71 -12.71 23.04
CA ALA A 347 7.09 -13.13 22.76
C ALA A 347 7.52 -14.22 23.74
N LEU A 348 7.64 -15.45 23.26
CA LEU A 348 7.93 -16.62 24.09
C LEU A 348 9.43 -16.92 24.15
N GLY A 349 9.85 -17.54 25.26
CA GLY A 349 11.20 -18.08 25.43
C GLY A 349 11.33 -19.48 24.82
N SER A 350 12.08 -20.36 25.49
CA SER A 350 12.16 -21.78 25.08
C SER A 350 10.99 -22.58 25.65
N VAL A 351 9.79 -22.40 25.09
CA VAL A 351 8.57 -23.13 25.50
C VAL A 351 8.59 -24.55 24.94
N SER A 352 8.25 -25.54 25.76
CA SER A 352 8.10 -26.94 25.35
C SER A 352 6.82 -27.55 25.92
N GLY A 353 6.39 -28.71 25.41
CA GLY A 353 5.32 -29.49 26.02
C GLY A 353 4.42 -30.23 25.02
N SER A 354 3.42 -30.92 25.56
CA SER A 354 2.46 -31.73 24.79
C SER A 354 1.02 -31.25 24.95
N ALA A 355 0.33 -31.02 23.83
CA ALA A 355 -1.13 -30.88 23.77
C ALA A 355 -1.74 -32.17 23.21
N GLY A 356 -2.71 -32.77 23.91
CA GLY A 356 -3.47 -33.93 23.40
C GLY A 356 -4.37 -33.59 22.19
N GLY A 357 -4.72 -32.31 22.04
CA GLY A 357 -5.32 -31.69 20.87
C GLY A 357 -4.35 -30.71 20.20
N SER A 358 -4.76 -29.46 20.02
CA SER A 358 -3.98 -28.44 19.32
C SER A 358 -3.08 -27.59 20.23
N PHE A 359 -1.99 -27.09 19.67
CA PHE A 359 -1.16 -26.03 20.24
C PHE A 359 -1.35 -24.76 19.41
N THR A 360 -1.82 -23.67 20.00
CA THR A 360 -2.15 -22.44 19.27
C THR A 360 -1.61 -21.19 19.96
N LEU A 361 -0.79 -20.43 19.23
CA LEU A 361 -0.34 -19.08 19.55
C LEU A 361 -1.08 -18.09 18.62
N ASP A 362 -1.89 -17.23 19.21
CA ASP A 362 -2.85 -16.37 18.52
C ASP A 362 -2.67 -14.91 18.93
N GLY A 363 -2.45 -14.04 17.94
CA GLY A 363 -2.76 -12.62 18.01
C GLY A 363 -3.96 -12.30 17.12
N THR A 364 -4.93 -11.58 17.65
CA THR A 364 -6.05 -11.00 16.88
C THR A 364 -6.27 -9.56 17.30
N SER A 365 -6.22 -8.62 16.36
CA SER A 365 -6.45 -7.21 16.66
C SER A 365 -7.41 -6.55 15.68
N ASN A 366 -8.21 -5.63 16.19
CA ASN A 366 -9.23 -4.92 15.43
C ASN A 366 -9.26 -3.46 15.88
N HIS A 367 -9.01 -2.54 14.94
CA HIS A 367 -8.80 -1.13 15.20
C HIS A 367 -9.60 -0.23 14.24
N LEU A 368 -9.83 1.00 14.67
CA LEU A 368 -10.44 2.05 13.85
C LEU A 368 -9.86 3.40 14.29
N SER A 369 -9.08 4.04 13.41
CA SER A 369 -8.62 5.43 13.59
C SER A 369 -9.44 6.37 12.71
N THR A 370 -9.96 7.40 13.35
CA THR A 370 -10.68 8.53 12.72
C THR A 370 -9.59 9.59 12.34
N ALA A 371 -9.77 10.85 11.96
CA ALA A 371 -10.94 11.71 11.97
C ALA A 371 -10.89 12.93 11.01
N THR A 372 -12.09 13.44 10.72
CA THR A 372 -12.58 14.85 10.65
C THR A 372 -11.55 16.04 10.76
N SER A 373 -11.79 17.30 10.34
CA SER A 373 -13.05 18.07 10.33
C SER A 373 -12.97 19.50 9.66
N HIS A 374 -14.10 20.25 9.72
CA HIS A 374 -14.33 21.72 9.85
C HIS A 374 -13.45 22.85 9.21
N ALA A 375 -13.86 24.15 9.29
CA ALA A 375 -15.10 24.82 8.79
C ALA A 375 -15.15 26.35 9.09
N ALA A 376 -16.21 26.98 8.54
CA ALA A 376 -16.54 28.37 8.14
C ALA A 376 -16.41 29.55 9.17
N SER A 377 -16.53 30.88 8.87
CA SER A 377 -16.46 31.75 7.65
C SER A 377 -16.85 33.23 8.00
N GLY A 378 -17.00 34.11 6.98
CA GLY A 378 -18.19 35.00 6.89
C GLY A 378 -18.11 36.48 7.30
N GLY A 379 -17.56 37.37 6.46
CA GLY A 379 -17.55 38.83 6.74
C GLY A 379 -17.05 39.70 5.57
N LEU A 380 -17.05 41.04 5.68
CA LEU A 380 -16.52 41.92 4.60
C LEU A 380 -15.06 41.57 4.26
N PHE A 381 -14.27 41.22 5.27
CA PHE A 381 -13.01 40.50 5.13
C PHE A 381 -13.17 39.14 5.84
N SER A 382 -12.75 38.05 5.20
CA SER A 382 -12.95 36.68 5.68
C SER A 382 -11.72 35.80 5.49
N GLY A 383 -11.55 34.80 6.37
CA GLY A 383 -10.46 33.82 6.32
C GLY A 383 -10.90 32.49 6.93
N GLN A 384 -10.18 31.40 6.60
CA GLN A 384 -10.63 30.03 6.87
C GLN A 384 -9.51 28.99 7.03
N LEU A 385 -9.82 27.95 7.82
CA LEU A 385 -9.01 26.73 8.08
C LEU A 385 -9.95 25.47 8.11
N ASN A 386 -9.55 24.18 8.12
CA ASN A 386 -8.27 23.45 7.91
C ASN A 386 -7.77 22.56 9.08
N ARG A 387 -8.02 21.24 9.03
CA ARG A 387 -7.21 20.09 9.56
C ARG A 387 -8.02 18.79 9.32
N ALA A 388 -7.34 17.64 9.23
CA ALA A 388 -7.87 16.30 9.48
C ALA A 388 -6.66 15.35 9.52
N THR A 389 -6.75 14.31 10.34
CA THR A 389 -5.63 13.46 10.76
C THR A 389 -6.14 12.02 10.88
N ALA A 390 -5.31 11.01 10.73
CA ALA A 390 -5.60 9.63 11.13
C ALA A 390 -4.30 8.83 11.12
N THR A 391 -3.79 8.34 12.26
CA THR A 391 -2.53 7.57 12.30
C THR A 391 -2.72 6.20 12.97
N PHE A 392 -2.26 5.15 12.30
CA PHE A 392 -2.25 3.78 12.83
C PHE A 392 -0.87 3.17 12.62
N ASP A 393 0.00 3.19 13.65
CA ASP A 393 1.40 2.75 13.58
C ASP A 393 1.84 1.62 14.56
N PRO A 394 0.96 0.76 15.12
CA PRO A 394 1.36 -0.16 16.17
C PRO A 394 2.23 -1.33 15.68
N THR A 395 3.06 -1.85 16.58
CA THR A 395 3.71 -3.15 16.41
C THR A 395 2.85 -4.27 17.00
N LEU A 396 2.42 -5.20 16.15
CA LEU A 396 1.45 -6.25 16.47
C LEU A 396 2.01 -7.61 16.07
N GLY A 397 2.19 -8.52 17.01
CA GLY A 397 2.68 -9.84 16.61
C GLY A 397 2.85 -10.89 17.68
N VAL A 398 3.22 -12.07 17.19
CA VAL A 398 3.48 -13.27 17.98
C VAL A 398 4.79 -13.92 17.57
N ASP A 399 5.60 -14.31 18.55
CA ASP A 399 6.85 -15.05 18.38
C ASP A 399 6.87 -16.27 19.31
N LEU A 400 7.07 -17.45 18.72
CA LEU A 400 7.14 -18.72 19.42
C LEU A 400 8.47 -18.94 20.16
N GLY A 401 9.49 -18.13 19.88
CA GLY A 401 10.76 -18.11 20.59
C GLY A 401 11.84 -18.95 19.95
N GLY A 402 12.30 -20.02 20.62
CA GLY A 402 13.33 -20.89 20.05
C GLY A 402 13.89 -21.95 21.00
N GLY A 403 14.41 -23.04 20.42
CA GLY A 403 14.97 -24.18 21.18
C GLY A 403 13.93 -25.02 21.92
N GLY A 404 12.64 -24.75 21.70
CA GLY A 404 11.52 -25.51 22.26
C GLY A 404 11.26 -26.84 21.56
N THR A 405 10.57 -27.75 22.24
CA THR A 405 10.00 -28.97 21.63
C THR A 405 8.49 -29.02 21.90
N ILE A 406 7.69 -28.92 20.85
CA ILE A 406 6.23 -28.84 20.91
C ILE A 406 5.65 -30.09 20.23
N THR A 407 4.69 -30.75 20.90
CA THR A 407 3.94 -31.87 20.36
C THR A 407 2.45 -31.61 20.46
N ALA A 408 1.74 -31.52 19.34
CA ALA A 408 0.29 -31.42 19.28
C ALA A 408 -0.31 -32.72 18.72
N GLY A 409 -1.36 -33.25 19.34
CA GLY A 409 -2.15 -34.39 18.83
C GLY A 409 -3.04 -34.02 17.65
N GLY A 410 -3.37 -32.74 17.50
CA GLY A 410 -3.94 -32.12 16.31
C GLY A 410 -3.02 -31.02 15.76
N ASP A 411 -3.60 -29.96 15.18
CA ASP A 411 -2.85 -28.88 14.54
C ASP A 411 -1.96 -28.09 15.50
N ALA A 412 -0.83 -27.59 14.99
CA ALA A 412 0.02 -26.61 15.66
C ALA A 412 0.04 -25.30 14.86
N ARG A 413 -0.25 -24.16 15.51
CA ARG A 413 -0.46 -22.89 14.80
C ARG A 413 0.15 -21.68 15.50
N VAL A 414 0.75 -20.80 14.72
CA VAL A 414 1.24 -19.46 15.12
C VAL A 414 0.58 -18.46 14.18
N ARG A 415 -0.27 -17.56 14.67
CA ARG A 415 -1.02 -16.64 13.79
C ARG A 415 -1.20 -15.26 14.39
N MET A 416 -0.92 -14.22 13.60
CA MET A 416 -1.32 -12.83 13.85
C MET A 416 -2.35 -12.39 12.79
N LEU A 417 -3.52 -11.90 13.23
CA LEU A 417 -4.56 -11.31 12.36
C LEU A 417 -4.83 -9.88 12.77
N SER A 418 -4.77 -8.94 11.83
CA SER A 418 -5.01 -7.51 12.07
C SER A 418 -6.03 -6.94 11.07
N THR A 419 -7.04 -6.23 11.56
CA THR A 419 -7.89 -5.35 10.76
C THR A 419 -7.84 -3.93 11.30
N ALA A 420 -7.65 -2.94 10.43
CA ALA A 420 -7.65 -1.52 10.78
C ALA A 420 -8.16 -0.65 9.63
N ASP A 421 -9.03 0.29 9.94
CA ASP A 421 -9.46 1.38 9.04
C ASP A 421 -8.89 2.72 9.56
N THR A 422 -8.60 3.67 8.67
CA THR A 422 -7.88 4.91 9.00
C THR A 422 -8.36 6.06 8.10
N THR A 423 -9.27 6.92 8.59
CA THR A 423 -10.04 7.86 7.76
C THR A 423 -10.02 9.32 8.27
N ALA A 424 -9.61 10.27 7.42
CA ALA A 424 -9.45 11.71 7.73
C ALA A 424 -10.27 12.64 6.79
N ASP A 425 -11.13 13.52 7.34
CA ASP A 425 -12.10 14.33 6.56
C ASP A 425 -12.07 15.87 6.84
N ALA A 426 -11.38 16.66 6.02
CA ALA A 426 -11.24 18.13 6.19
C ALA A 426 -12.19 18.97 5.30
N LEU A 427 -12.92 19.95 5.87
CA LEU A 427 -13.95 20.74 5.14
C LEU A 427 -13.98 22.24 5.48
N GLY A 428 -13.45 23.09 4.58
CA GLY A 428 -13.36 24.55 4.74
C GLY A 428 -14.19 25.38 3.74
N ILE A 429 -14.90 26.41 4.22
CA ILE A 429 -15.81 27.25 3.40
C ILE A 429 -15.65 28.73 3.76
N ALA A 430 -15.22 29.61 2.82
CA ALA A 430 -14.98 31.04 3.05
C ALA A 430 -15.94 31.95 2.25
N ALA A 431 -16.35 33.09 2.81
CA ALA A 431 -17.22 34.06 2.13
C ALA A 431 -17.01 35.51 2.61
N GLY A 432 -16.75 36.44 1.68
CA GLY A 432 -16.59 37.87 1.98
C GLY A 432 -16.40 38.80 0.77
N ALA A 433 -15.80 39.98 0.96
CA ALA A 433 -15.30 40.81 -0.15
C ALA A 433 -13.88 40.41 -0.56
N ALA A 434 -13.07 40.01 0.42
CA ALA A 434 -11.92 39.13 0.22
C ALA A 434 -12.11 37.88 1.08
N GLY A 435 -11.82 36.70 0.51
CA GLY A 435 -11.92 35.41 1.20
C GLY A 435 -10.84 34.44 0.78
N ILE A 436 -10.21 33.79 1.75
CA ILE A 436 -9.22 32.73 1.56
C ILE A 436 -9.65 31.54 2.42
N GLY A 437 -9.62 30.31 1.88
CA GLY A 437 -9.87 29.08 2.65
C GLY A 437 -8.91 27.95 2.34
N SER A 438 -8.63 27.14 3.35
CA SER A 438 -7.68 26.03 3.31
C SER A 438 -8.29 24.78 3.94
N SER A 439 -7.95 23.61 3.42
CA SER A 439 -8.27 22.28 3.99
C SER A 439 -7.09 21.33 3.76
N ILE A 440 -6.68 20.61 4.80
CA ILE A 440 -5.63 19.58 4.73
C ILE A 440 -6.15 18.36 5.48
N ALA A 441 -6.12 17.19 4.85
CA ALA A 441 -6.41 15.88 5.45
C ALA A 441 -5.23 14.93 5.24
N THR A 442 -4.83 14.22 6.30
CA THR A 442 -3.72 13.26 6.26
C THR A 442 -4.09 12.00 7.01
N ALA A 443 -4.11 10.85 6.33
CA ALA A 443 -4.33 9.53 6.90
C ALA A 443 -3.11 8.63 6.65
N THR A 444 -2.71 7.82 7.63
CA THR A 444 -1.47 7.04 7.60
C THR A 444 -1.61 5.74 8.39
N MET A 445 -1.49 4.60 7.71
CA MET A 445 -1.66 3.25 8.24
C MET A 445 -0.37 2.45 7.99
N SER A 446 0.54 2.45 8.97
CA SER A 446 1.91 1.93 8.86
C SER A 446 2.28 0.82 9.88
N PRO A 447 1.38 -0.11 10.25
CA PRO A 447 1.63 -1.11 11.29
C PRO A 447 2.70 -2.13 10.90
N ASN A 448 3.33 -2.74 11.91
CA ASN A 448 4.19 -3.92 11.74
C ASN A 448 3.47 -5.17 12.25
N ILE A 449 3.04 -6.05 11.33
CA ILE A 449 2.30 -7.28 11.62
C ILE A 449 3.22 -8.49 11.46
N HIS A 450 3.46 -9.27 12.51
CA HIS A 450 4.34 -10.44 12.41
C HIS A 450 3.88 -11.71 13.14
N ALA A 451 4.16 -12.86 12.52
CA ALA A 451 3.98 -14.20 13.08
C ALA A 451 5.27 -15.00 12.87
N LEU A 452 5.99 -15.27 13.96
CA LEU A 452 7.38 -15.72 13.94
C LEU A 452 7.59 -17.03 14.72
N THR A 453 8.57 -17.80 14.27
CA THR A 453 9.23 -18.85 15.07
C THR A 453 10.77 -18.71 14.96
N GLY A 454 11.48 -19.37 15.86
CA GLY A 454 12.93 -19.54 15.82
C GLY A 454 13.34 -20.96 15.42
N GLY A 455 14.22 -21.56 16.24
CA GLY A 455 14.76 -22.90 16.04
C GLY A 455 14.09 -23.96 16.93
N GLU A 456 12.77 -24.13 16.82
CA GLU A 456 12.01 -25.14 17.56
C GLU A 456 11.91 -26.48 16.82
N THR A 457 11.62 -27.56 17.55
CA THR A 457 11.08 -28.80 16.95
C THR A 457 9.57 -28.84 17.18
N ILE A 458 8.78 -28.86 16.11
CA ILE A 458 7.31 -28.87 16.17
C ILE A 458 6.80 -30.15 15.50
N THR A 459 6.14 -31.00 16.29
CA THR A 459 5.45 -32.20 15.80
C THR A 459 3.93 -32.03 15.95
N SER A 460 3.19 -32.23 14.87
CA SER A 460 1.73 -32.11 14.83
C SER A 460 1.08 -33.39 14.29
N GLY A 461 0.07 -33.88 15.01
CA GLY A 461 -0.85 -34.92 14.57
C GLY A 461 -1.89 -34.44 13.56
N GLY A 462 -1.87 -33.16 13.19
CA GLY A 462 -2.57 -32.53 12.08
C GLY A 462 -1.60 -31.71 11.22
N SER A 463 -1.96 -30.45 10.94
CA SER A 463 -1.18 -29.50 10.13
C SER A 463 -0.40 -28.48 10.97
N ILE A 464 0.64 -27.90 10.38
CA ILE A 464 1.40 -26.77 10.92
C ILE A 464 1.11 -25.52 10.09
N LEU A 465 0.72 -24.42 10.74
CA LEU A 465 0.45 -23.13 10.08
C LEU A 465 1.13 -21.97 10.81
N VAL A 466 1.95 -21.21 10.09
CA VAL A 466 2.48 -19.90 10.51
C VAL A 466 1.85 -18.83 9.62
N GLN A 467 1.15 -17.85 10.18
CA GLN A 467 0.37 -16.90 9.37
C GLN A 467 0.35 -15.47 9.92
N ALA A 468 0.58 -14.48 9.06
CA ALA A 468 0.36 -13.07 9.34
C ALA A 468 -0.63 -12.49 8.32
N GLN A 469 -1.67 -11.79 8.78
CA GLN A 469 -2.62 -11.09 7.89
C GLN A 469 -2.85 -9.64 8.33
N HIS A 470 -2.93 -8.73 7.36
CA HIS A 470 -3.39 -7.36 7.55
C HIS A 470 -4.41 -6.96 6.48
N ASN A 471 -5.62 -6.56 6.90
CA ASN A 471 -6.72 -6.14 6.01
C ASN A 471 -7.03 -7.14 4.87
N HIS A 472 -6.69 -8.42 5.08
CA HIS A 472 -6.84 -9.51 4.13
C HIS A 472 -7.39 -10.74 4.84
N ASN A 473 -8.20 -11.56 4.15
CA ASN A 473 -8.81 -12.76 4.71
C ASN A 473 -8.18 -14.08 4.21
N GLY A 474 -7.11 -14.00 3.42
CA GLY A 474 -6.44 -15.14 2.78
C GLY A 474 -7.07 -15.58 1.45
N THR A 475 -8.02 -14.79 0.91
CA THR A 475 -8.60 -14.95 -0.44
C THR A 475 -8.97 -13.63 -1.11
N ALA A 476 -9.16 -12.55 -0.32
CA ALA A 476 -9.45 -11.19 -0.78
C ALA A 476 -9.17 -10.16 0.33
N PRO A 477 -8.99 -8.87 0.00
CA PRO A 477 -9.02 -7.79 0.97
C PRO A 477 -10.33 -7.77 1.77
N THR A 478 -10.26 -7.34 3.04
CA THR A 478 -11.43 -7.21 3.92
C THR A 478 -12.20 -5.91 3.71
N GLY A 479 -11.68 -5.00 2.87
CA GLY A 479 -12.32 -3.72 2.53
C GLY A 479 -12.19 -2.65 3.61
N GLN A 480 -11.05 -2.62 4.32
CA GLN A 480 -10.66 -1.53 5.19
C GLN A 480 -9.58 -0.71 4.48
N ASN A 481 -9.68 0.62 4.58
CA ASN A 481 -8.90 1.54 3.77
C ASN A 481 -8.14 2.58 4.64
N THR A 482 -7.16 3.24 4.02
CA THR A 482 -6.61 4.52 4.45
C THR A 482 -7.21 5.61 3.55
N VAL A 483 -7.96 6.55 4.12
CA VAL A 483 -8.76 7.53 3.37
C VAL A 483 -8.48 8.95 3.84
N ALA A 484 -8.20 9.88 2.91
CA ALA A 484 -8.04 11.29 3.20
C ALA A 484 -8.86 12.16 2.23
N ASN A 485 -9.80 12.93 2.75
CA ASN A 485 -10.67 13.81 1.95
C ASN A 485 -10.48 15.28 2.37
N ALA A 486 -10.19 16.19 1.43
CA ALA A 486 -9.97 17.61 1.72
C ALA A 486 -10.75 18.53 0.77
N VAL A 487 -11.69 19.31 1.29
CA VAL A 487 -12.57 20.18 0.48
C VAL A 487 -12.51 21.63 0.96
N ALA A 488 -11.89 22.50 0.17
CA ALA A 488 -11.75 23.93 0.42
C ALA A 488 -12.53 24.77 -0.62
N SER A 489 -13.29 25.76 -0.15
CA SER A 489 -14.05 26.68 -1.01
C SER A 489 -14.02 28.13 -0.54
N SER A 490 -14.12 29.08 -1.48
CA SER A 490 -14.10 30.52 -1.18
C SER A 490 -14.92 31.37 -2.15
N GLY A 491 -15.60 32.39 -1.62
CA GLY A 491 -16.33 33.41 -2.38
C GLY A 491 -15.95 34.84 -1.99
N GLY A 492 -15.64 35.67 -2.97
CA GLY A 492 -15.16 37.04 -2.78
C GLY A 492 -15.85 38.08 -3.68
N ALA A 493 -16.30 39.21 -3.15
CA ALA A 493 -16.79 40.34 -3.96
C ALA A 493 -15.68 41.05 -4.78
N LEU A 494 -14.41 40.90 -4.37
CA LEU A 494 -13.22 41.29 -5.14
C LEU A 494 -12.26 40.10 -5.31
N LEU A 495 -11.91 39.38 -4.24
CA LEU A 495 -10.89 38.32 -4.25
C LEU A 495 -11.38 37.04 -3.57
N GLY A 496 -11.27 35.90 -4.22
CA GLY A 496 -11.53 34.57 -3.64
C GLY A 496 -10.36 33.61 -3.90
N GLY A 497 -9.88 32.89 -2.89
CA GLY A 497 -8.84 31.86 -3.03
C GLY A 497 -9.08 30.62 -2.17
N ALA A 498 -8.94 29.42 -2.72
CA ALA A 498 -9.08 28.15 -1.99
C ALA A 498 -7.92 27.18 -2.25
N GLY A 499 -7.53 26.43 -1.22
CA GLY A 499 -6.49 25.39 -1.29
C GLY A 499 -6.88 24.12 -0.53
N ALA A 500 -6.87 22.97 -1.21
CA ALA A 500 -7.10 21.66 -0.59
C ALA A 500 -5.86 20.77 -0.72
N SER A 501 -5.57 19.95 0.30
CA SER A 501 -4.51 18.94 0.28
C SER A 501 -4.99 17.65 0.96
N ALA A 502 -4.96 16.52 0.25
CA ALA A 502 -5.27 15.20 0.79
C ALA A 502 -4.05 14.28 0.66
N THR A 503 -3.75 13.53 1.73
CA THR A 503 -2.64 12.57 1.76
C THR A 503 -3.08 11.29 2.45
N ALA A 504 -3.10 10.17 1.76
CA ALA A 504 -3.32 8.84 2.32
C ALA A 504 -2.05 7.99 2.14
N ASP A 505 -1.62 7.29 3.19
CA ASP A 505 -0.40 6.47 3.20
C ASP A 505 -0.68 5.11 3.85
N ALA A 506 -0.77 4.06 3.04
CA ALA A 506 -0.96 2.68 3.47
C ALA A 506 0.37 1.91 3.30
N THR A 507 1.05 1.69 4.41
CA THR A 507 2.42 1.16 4.49
C THR A 507 2.54 0.01 5.50
N ALA A 508 1.47 -0.78 5.64
CA ALA A 508 1.43 -1.94 6.54
C ALA A 508 2.41 -3.03 6.10
N ASN A 509 3.29 -3.46 7.01
CA ASN A 509 4.28 -4.49 6.75
C ASN A 509 3.86 -5.82 7.40
N THR A 510 3.68 -6.87 6.58
CA THR A 510 3.16 -8.17 7.01
C THR A 510 4.21 -9.26 6.84
N THR A 511 4.61 -9.95 7.93
CA THR A 511 5.68 -10.97 7.90
C THR A 511 5.28 -12.28 8.59
N ALA A 512 5.30 -13.39 7.85
CA ALA A 512 5.17 -14.74 8.40
C ALA A 512 6.50 -15.51 8.20
N ARG A 513 7.17 -15.91 9.28
CA ARG A 513 8.51 -16.53 9.18
C ARG A 513 8.75 -17.66 10.16
N VAL A 514 9.09 -18.83 9.63
CA VAL A 514 9.74 -19.92 10.39
C VAL A 514 11.23 -19.64 10.49
N GLY A 515 11.84 -19.85 11.66
CA GLY A 515 13.25 -19.53 11.90
C GLY A 515 14.24 -20.48 11.21
N GLY A 516 15.51 -20.07 11.15
CA GLY A 516 16.59 -20.94 10.66
C GLY A 516 16.83 -22.09 11.64
N GLY A 517 16.88 -23.32 11.12
CA GLY A 517 17.20 -24.51 11.92
C GLY A 517 16.05 -25.09 12.77
N SER A 518 14.81 -24.62 12.63
CA SER A 518 13.64 -25.36 13.14
C SER A 518 13.43 -26.67 12.37
N MET A 519 12.70 -27.61 12.98
CA MET A 519 12.30 -28.87 12.36
C MET A 519 10.80 -29.10 12.54
N LEU A 520 10.07 -29.01 11.44
CA LEU A 520 8.61 -29.15 11.38
C LEU A 520 8.23 -30.57 10.94
N THR A 521 7.26 -31.20 11.59
CA THR A 521 6.73 -32.51 11.19
C THR A 521 5.22 -32.54 11.39
N ALA A 522 4.47 -32.79 10.32
CA ALA A 522 3.02 -32.78 10.28
C ALA A 522 2.50 -34.10 9.69
N THR A 523 1.33 -34.56 10.12
CA THR A 523 0.57 -35.60 9.40
C THR A 523 -0.25 -35.01 8.25
N GLY A 524 -0.56 -33.70 8.34
CA GLY A 524 -1.15 -32.87 7.31
C GLY A 524 -0.12 -31.93 6.67
N THR A 525 -0.56 -30.71 6.35
CA THR A 525 0.23 -29.72 5.59
C THR A 525 1.19 -28.93 6.47
N VAL A 526 2.25 -28.36 5.89
CA VAL A 526 3.01 -27.24 6.48
C VAL A 526 2.76 -25.99 5.64
N GLN A 527 2.34 -24.90 6.27
CA GLN A 527 1.96 -23.66 5.59
C GLN A 527 2.60 -22.43 6.27
N VAL A 528 3.17 -21.54 5.46
CA VAL A 528 3.69 -20.22 5.87
C VAL A 528 3.04 -19.17 4.97
N LEU A 529 2.12 -18.37 5.51
CA LEU A 529 1.26 -17.46 4.76
C LEU A 529 1.40 -16.02 5.26
N ALA A 530 1.75 -15.09 4.40
CA ALA A 530 1.74 -13.66 4.70
C ALA A 530 0.82 -12.97 3.70
N ASP A 531 -0.28 -12.38 4.19
CA ASP A 531 -1.33 -11.84 3.33
C ASP A 531 -1.68 -10.39 3.74
N GLY A 532 -1.35 -9.40 2.90
CA GLY A 532 -1.42 -7.98 3.25
C GLY A 532 -2.17 -7.13 2.22
N ALA A 533 -3.02 -6.21 2.67
CA ALA A 533 -3.74 -5.27 1.82
C ALA A 533 -3.54 -3.81 2.26
N ASN A 534 -2.96 -2.99 1.38
CA ASN A 534 -2.77 -1.55 1.53
C ASN A 534 -3.67 -0.83 0.52
N LEU A 535 -4.82 -0.31 0.96
CA LEU A 535 -5.76 0.43 0.11
C LEU A 535 -5.75 1.90 0.54
N SER A 536 -5.37 2.79 -0.37
CA SER A 536 -5.08 4.20 -0.12
C SER A 536 -5.90 5.10 -1.05
N LEU A 537 -6.65 6.05 -0.49
CA LEU A 537 -7.59 6.92 -1.22
C LEU A 537 -7.42 8.38 -0.78
N ALA A 538 -7.08 9.28 -1.71
CA ALA A 538 -6.84 10.69 -1.44
C ALA A 538 -7.64 11.63 -2.37
N ASP A 539 -8.65 12.30 -1.84
CA ASP A 539 -9.56 13.18 -2.60
C ASP A 539 -9.39 14.64 -2.18
N SER A 540 -9.06 15.53 -3.12
CA SER A 540 -8.92 16.97 -2.88
C SER A 540 -9.78 17.83 -3.82
N ARG A 541 -10.41 18.88 -3.27
CA ARG A 541 -11.21 19.84 -4.06
C ARG A 541 -11.00 21.29 -3.59
N GLY A 542 -10.49 22.16 -4.45
CA GLY A 542 -10.21 23.58 -4.19
C GLY A 542 -10.93 24.55 -5.13
N LEU A 543 -11.95 25.26 -4.63
CA LEU A 543 -12.82 26.16 -5.42
C LEU A 543 -12.73 27.64 -5.00
N GLY A 544 -12.24 28.50 -5.91
CA GLY A 544 -12.20 29.96 -5.70
C GLY A 544 -13.09 30.76 -6.65
N VAL A 545 -13.94 31.62 -6.10
CA VAL A 545 -14.84 32.50 -6.85
C VAL A 545 -14.64 33.96 -6.44
N GLY A 546 -14.34 34.87 -7.38
CA GLY A 546 -13.98 36.26 -7.06
C GLY A 546 -14.49 37.33 -8.03
N GLY A 547 -15.12 38.39 -7.53
CA GLY A 547 -15.66 39.48 -8.35
C GLY A 547 -14.62 40.23 -9.19
N LEU A 548 -13.34 40.15 -8.84
CA LEU A 548 -12.20 40.57 -9.67
C LEU A 548 -11.24 39.40 -9.93
N ILE A 549 -10.75 38.70 -8.91
CA ILE A 549 -9.77 37.61 -9.07
C ILE A 549 -10.15 36.38 -8.24
N GLY A 550 -10.07 35.18 -8.84
CA GLY A 550 -10.47 33.91 -8.24
C GLY A 550 -9.38 32.83 -8.41
N PHE A 551 -9.00 32.15 -7.32
CA PHE A 551 -7.92 31.15 -7.28
C PHE A 551 -8.42 29.81 -6.71
N GLY A 552 -8.28 28.71 -7.45
CA GLY A 552 -8.48 27.34 -6.94
C GLY A 552 -7.18 26.55 -6.92
N SER A 553 -6.90 25.82 -5.85
CA SER A 553 -5.73 24.94 -5.75
C SER A 553 -6.04 23.63 -5.03
N SER A 554 -5.52 22.52 -5.53
CA SER A 554 -5.87 21.19 -5.03
C SER A 554 -4.72 20.19 -5.17
N SER A 555 -4.38 19.46 -4.12
CA SER A 555 -3.30 18.47 -4.09
C SER A 555 -3.79 17.15 -3.51
N ALA A 556 -3.54 16.03 -4.18
CA ALA A 556 -3.84 14.69 -3.67
C ALA A 556 -2.61 13.78 -3.75
N THR A 557 -2.41 12.93 -2.74
CA THR A 557 -1.32 11.96 -2.69
C THR A 557 -1.82 10.66 -2.04
N ALA A 558 -1.90 9.57 -2.80
CA ALA A 558 -2.18 8.24 -2.29
C ALA A 558 -0.93 7.36 -2.43
N LEU A 559 -0.50 6.75 -1.33
CA LEU A 559 0.65 5.85 -1.26
C LEU A 559 0.19 4.49 -0.72
N ALA A 560 0.58 3.41 -1.38
CA ALA A 560 0.29 2.03 -1.02
C ALA A 560 1.57 1.19 -1.15
N ASN A 561 2.48 1.35 -0.18
CA ASN A 561 3.86 0.86 -0.25
C ASN A 561 4.21 -0.13 0.88
N GLY A 562 3.21 -0.79 1.48
CA GLY A 562 3.43 -1.77 2.55
C GLY A 562 3.87 -3.14 2.00
N SER A 563 4.86 -3.77 2.64
CA SER A 563 5.45 -5.01 2.14
C SER A 563 4.88 -6.29 2.75
N THR A 564 4.91 -7.39 2.00
CA THR A 564 4.40 -8.70 2.42
C THR A 564 5.43 -9.82 2.23
N HIS A 565 5.78 -10.52 3.31
CA HIS A 565 6.94 -11.41 3.39
C HIS A 565 6.59 -12.77 4.03
N ALA A 566 6.69 -13.86 3.26
CA ALA A 566 6.54 -15.23 3.76
C ALA A 566 7.85 -16.03 3.63
N ASP A 567 8.32 -16.68 4.69
CA ASP A 567 9.68 -17.23 4.71
C ASP A 567 9.81 -18.51 5.57
N LEU A 568 10.05 -19.66 4.91
CA LEU A 568 10.29 -20.97 5.53
C LEU A 568 11.79 -21.28 5.55
N ARG A 569 12.49 -20.81 6.59
CA ARG A 569 13.94 -21.04 6.77
C ARG A 569 14.28 -22.40 7.34
N GLY A 570 13.38 -22.97 8.15
CA GLY A 570 13.54 -24.26 8.82
C GLY A 570 13.39 -25.46 7.88
N GLY A 571 13.66 -26.65 8.40
CA GLY A 571 13.43 -27.92 7.71
C GLY A 571 12.02 -28.49 7.95
N VAL A 572 11.56 -29.32 7.01
CA VAL A 572 10.35 -30.14 7.14
C VAL A 572 10.74 -31.61 7.10
N GLY A 573 10.56 -32.33 8.20
CA GLY A 573 10.86 -33.75 8.33
C GLY A 573 9.81 -34.67 7.69
N GLY A 574 8.58 -34.19 7.52
CA GLY A 574 7.49 -34.88 6.86
C GLY A 574 6.19 -34.06 6.87
N SER A 575 5.42 -34.11 5.77
CA SER A 575 4.07 -33.53 5.63
C SER A 575 3.32 -34.14 4.42
N THR A 576 2.07 -33.72 4.20
CA THR A 576 1.30 -33.99 2.95
C THR A 576 1.43 -32.89 1.89
N SER A 577 1.85 -31.69 2.25
CA SER A 577 2.32 -30.64 1.32
C SER A 577 3.15 -29.61 2.08
N VAL A 578 3.88 -28.76 1.34
CA VAL A 578 4.53 -27.57 1.90
C VAL A 578 4.14 -26.36 1.06
N THR A 579 3.66 -25.30 1.70
CA THR A 579 3.19 -24.08 1.04
C THR A 579 3.82 -22.86 1.69
N VAL A 580 4.46 -22.00 0.90
CA VAL A 580 4.92 -20.66 1.30
C VAL A 580 4.28 -19.67 0.34
N ILE A 581 3.44 -18.76 0.84
CA ILE A 581 2.76 -17.74 0.02
C ILE A 581 2.92 -16.37 0.65
N GLY A 582 3.43 -15.42 -0.12
CA GLY A 582 3.31 -13.99 0.15
C GLY A 582 2.31 -13.38 -0.84
N GLU A 583 1.19 -12.84 -0.35
CA GLU A 583 0.15 -12.20 -1.17
C GLU A 583 -0.04 -10.74 -0.73
N GLY A 584 0.42 -9.80 -1.56
CA GLY A 584 0.32 -8.36 -1.31
C GLY A 584 -0.61 -7.69 -2.32
N LYS A 585 -1.64 -6.98 -1.83
CA LYS A 585 -2.42 -6.04 -2.63
C LYS A 585 -2.16 -4.60 -2.22
N ASN A 586 -1.82 -3.75 -3.18
CA ASN A 586 -1.54 -2.33 -3.01
C ASN A 586 -2.41 -1.53 -3.99
N VAL A 587 -3.22 -0.60 -3.51
CA VAL A 587 -4.09 0.24 -4.36
C VAL A 587 -3.96 1.69 -3.93
N ALA A 588 -3.71 2.59 -4.87
CA ALA A 588 -3.60 4.02 -4.63
C ALA A 588 -4.50 4.81 -5.61
N ASP A 589 -5.60 5.38 -5.13
CA ASP A 589 -6.49 6.27 -5.87
C ASP A 589 -6.30 7.71 -5.36
N ALA A 590 -5.86 8.63 -6.22
CA ALA A 590 -5.66 10.02 -5.89
C ALA A 590 -6.38 10.95 -6.89
N GLN A 591 -7.14 11.91 -6.38
CA GLN A 591 -8.00 12.81 -7.18
C GLN A 591 -7.88 14.26 -6.74
N ALA A 592 -7.70 15.20 -7.68
CA ALA A 592 -7.66 16.64 -7.37
C ALA A 592 -8.48 17.50 -8.34
N ASN A 593 -9.39 18.31 -7.80
CA ASN A 593 -10.19 19.26 -8.58
C ASN A 593 -9.90 20.72 -8.17
N ALA A 594 -9.26 21.49 -9.06
CA ALA A 594 -8.91 22.89 -8.83
C ALA A 594 -9.73 23.83 -9.75
N SER A 595 -10.59 24.69 -9.19
CA SER A 595 -11.48 25.55 -9.98
C SER A 595 -11.42 27.02 -9.57
N GLY A 596 -11.29 27.95 -10.53
CA GLY A 596 -11.02 29.37 -10.28
C GLY A 596 -11.78 30.34 -11.21
N ALA A 597 -12.91 30.88 -10.76
CA ALA A 597 -13.80 31.71 -11.59
C ALA A 597 -13.87 33.18 -11.14
N ALA A 598 -13.74 34.13 -12.07
CA ALA A 598 -13.66 35.54 -11.72
C ALA A 598 -14.17 36.57 -12.74
N GLY A 599 -14.39 37.80 -12.24
CA GLY A 599 -14.78 38.95 -13.06
C GLY A 599 -13.66 39.59 -13.88
N LEU A 600 -12.37 39.39 -13.52
CA LEU A 600 -11.22 39.88 -14.28
C LEU A 600 -10.19 38.77 -14.54
N ALA A 601 -9.75 38.01 -13.53
CA ALA A 601 -8.74 36.96 -13.70
C ALA A 601 -9.01 35.69 -12.89
N GLY A 602 -9.13 34.54 -13.57
CA GLY A 602 -9.27 33.22 -12.94
C GLY A 602 -7.96 32.44 -12.98
N VAL A 603 -7.63 31.72 -11.90
CA VAL A 603 -6.46 30.85 -11.81
C VAL A 603 -6.85 29.53 -11.14
N SER A 604 -6.42 28.41 -11.71
CA SER A 604 -6.54 27.08 -11.13
C SER A 604 -5.23 26.31 -11.26
N GLY A 605 -4.89 25.51 -10.25
CA GLY A 605 -3.76 24.59 -10.35
C GLY A 605 -3.88 23.39 -9.43
N GLY A 606 -3.52 22.19 -9.89
CA GLY A 606 -3.54 21.02 -9.02
C GLY A 606 -2.55 19.93 -9.39
N SER A 607 -2.26 19.11 -8.38
CA SER A 607 -1.20 18.11 -8.38
C SER A 607 -1.71 16.80 -7.78
N VAL A 608 -1.43 15.69 -8.45
CA VAL A 608 -1.90 14.36 -8.03
C VAL A 608 -0.74 13.36 -8.09
N THR A 609 -0.69 12.46 -7.12
CA THR A 609 0.32 11.41 -7.04
C THR A 609 -0.29 10.13 -6.48
N ALA A 610 -0.24 9.05 -7.23
CA ALA A 610 -0.56 7.69 -6.77
C ALA A 610 0.69 6.80 -6.85
N ARG A 611 0.93 5.96 -5.85
CA ARG A 611 2.01 4.94 -5.87
C ARG A 611 1.57 3.64 -5.24
N ALA A 612 1.83 2.51 -5.90
CA ALA A 612 1.55 1.16 -5.40
C ALA A 612 2.81 0.28 -5.46
N ASN A 613 3.85 0.64 -4.68
CA ASN A 613 5.18 0.04 -4.75
C ASN A 613 5.47 -0.89 -3.54
N GLY A 614 4.47 -1.61 -3.01
CA GLY A 614 4.66 -2.50 -1.86
C GLY A 614 5.25 -3.87 -2.25
N ASP A 615 6.47 -4.15 -1.80
CA ASP A 615 7.22 -5.38 -2.10
C ASP A 615 6.50 -6.65 -1.65
N VAL A 616 6.64 -7.74 -2.43
CA VAL A 616 6.11 -9.06 -2.06
C VAL A 616 7.18 -10.14 -2.21
N SER A 617 7.35 -10.99 -1.19
CA SER A 617 8.28 -12.12 -1.30
C SER A 617 7.84 -13.41 -0.61
N ALA A 618 8.28 -14.53 -1.21
CA ALA A 618 8.10 -15.88 -0.71
C ALA A 618 9.46 -16.63 -0.73
N GLY A 619 9.89 -17.16 0.41
CA GLY A 619 11.24 -17.73 0.59
C GLY A 619 11.25 -19.15 1.16
N LEU A 620 12.13 -20.00 0.63
CA LEU A 620 12.39 -21.35 1.13
C LEU A 620 13.89 -21.56 1.38
N GLY A 621 14.23 -22.08 2.56
CA GLY A 621 15.59 -22.33 3.00
C GLY A 621 16.29 -21.12 3.64
N ASP A 622 17.47 -21.37 4.22
CA ASP A 622 18.30 -20.36 4.89
C ASP A 622 19.70 -20.29 4.24
N SER A 623 20.31 -19.10 4.22
CA SER A 623 21.62 -18.90 3.59
C SER A 623 22.82 -19.30 4.46
N GLY A 624 22.63 -19.46 5.77
CA GLY A 624 23.66 -19.90 6.73
C GLY A 624 23.43 -21.28 7.33
N ILE A 625 22.21 -21.83 7.24
CA ILE A 625 21.82 -23.15 7.77
C ILE A 625 21.27 -24.02 6.63
N ALA A 626 21.72 -25.27 6.53
CA ALA A 626 21.22 -26.20 5.53
C ALA A 626 19.82 -26.72 5.92
N SER A 627 18.87 -26.71 4.97
CA SER A 627 17.46 -27.02 5.22
C SER A 627 16.96 -28.11 4.29
N ASN A 628 16.35 -29.15 4.86
CA ASN A 628 15.74 -30.25 4.10
C ASN A 628 14.22 -30.19 4.24
N VAL A 629 13.50 -30.32 3.13
CA VAL A 629 12.05 -30.14 3.02
C VAL A 629 11.46 -31.41 2.40
N ASN A 630 11.04 -32.35 3.24
CA ASN A 630 10.51 -33.65 2.84
C ASN A 630 8.98 -33.67 2.97
N THR A 631 8.28 -33.98 1.89
CA THR A 631 6.82 -34.09 1.88
C THR A 631 6.34 -35.21 0.95
N THR A 632 5.10 -35.65 1.14
CA THR A 632 4.43 -36.69 0.33
C THR A 632 3.49 -36.13 -0.73
N GLY A 633 3.35 -34.80 -0.82
CA GLY A 633 2.63 -34.09 -1.88
C GLY A 633 3.47 -32.96 -2.47
N ALA A 634 2.84 -31.94 -3.04
CA ALA A 634 3.54 -30.85 -3.70
C ALA A 634 4.21 -29.86 -2.73
N VAL A 635 5.24 -29.18 -3.23
CA VAL A 635 5.87 -27.99 -2.61
C VAL A 635 5.56 -26.76 -3.47
N LEU A 636 5.05 -25.70 -2.84
CA LEU A 636 4.75 -24.41 -3.48
C LEU A 636 5.43 -23.26 -2.75
N VAL A 637 6.10 -22.41 -3.51
CA VAL A 637 6.59 -21.07 -3.11
C VAL A 637 6.00 -20.07 -4.11
N ASP A 638 5.07 -19.21 -3.69
CA ASP A 638 4.33 -18.28 -4.57
C ASP A 638 4.39 -16.86 -4.00
N ALA A 639 4.95 -15.91 -4.75
CA ALA A 639 4.91 -14.48 -4.45
C ALA A 639 3.89 -13.81 -5.38
N ILE A 640 2.88 -13.14 -4.83
CA ILE A 640 1.70 -12.67 -5.55
C ILE A 640 1.49 -11.18 -5.27
N SER A 641 1.61 -10.35 -6.31
CA SER A 641 1.46 -8.90 -6.25
C SER A 641 0.26 -8.45 -7.11
N SER A 642 -0.59 -7.62 -6.53
CA SER A 642 -1.72 -6.93 -7.16
C SER A 642 -1.56 -5.44 -6.84
N ALA A 643 -1.13 -4.63 -7.81
CA ALA A 643 -0.73 -3.24 -7.58
C ALA A 643 -1.36 -2.29 -8.60
N ASP A 644 -2.05 -1.26 -8.12
CA ASP A 644 -3.00 -0.47 -8.91
C ASP A 644 -2.86 1.02 -8.52
N ALA A 645 -2.67 1.92 -9.48
CA ALA A 645 -2.36 3.33 -9.20
C ALA A 645 -3.09 4.33 -10.14
N ASP A 646 -4.14 4.96 -9.63
CA ASP A 646 -4.99 5.94 -10.31
C ASP A 646 -4.67 7.37 -9.87
N ALA A 647 -4.38 8.27 -10.82
CA ALA A 647 -4.08 9.67 -10.56
C ALA A 647 -4.88 10.63 -11.46
N ASP A 648 -5.95 11.24 -10.97
CA ASP A 648 -6.86 12.10 -11.74
C ASP A 648 -6.85 13.58 -11.30
N ALA A 649 -6.29 14.45 -12.14
CA ALA A 649 -6.10 15.87 -11.89
C ALA A 649 -6.95 16.75 -12.84
N ARG A 650 -8.02 17.37 -12.36
CA ARG A 650 -8.94 18.21 -13.18
C ARG A 650 -9.00 19.69 -12.76
N ALA A 651 -9.16 20.60 -13.73
CA ALA A 651 -9.38 22.03 -13.46
C ALA A 651 -10.25 22.79 -14.47
N LEU A 652 -10.86 23.88 -13.97
CA LEU A 652 -11.62 24.84 -14.77
C LEU A 652 -11.45 26.27 -14.24
N SER A 653 -10.99 27.22 -15.07
CA SER A 653 -10.87 28.64 -14.67
C SER A 653 -11.35 29.67 -15.70
N PHE A 654 -11.86 30.79 -15.19
CA PHE A 654 -12.52 31.83 -15.99
C PHE A 654 -12.16 33.25 -15.56
N GLY A 655 -11.94 34.17 -16.51
CA GLY A 655 -11.80 35.60 -16.21
C GLY A 655 -11.79 36.52 -17.44
N LEU A 656 -12.43 37.69 -17.35
CA LEU A 656 -12.63 38.57 -18.51
C LEU A 656 -11.31 39.09 -19.13
N ALA A 657 -10.25 39.29 -18.33
CA ALA A 657 -8.93 39.70 -18.83
C ALA A 657 -7.86 38.59 -18.75
N GLY A 658 -8.10 37.51 -18.00
CA GLY A 658 -7.15 36.40 -17.85
C GLY A 658 -7.78 35.12 -17.32
N ALA A 659 -7.35 33.97 -17.82
CA ALA A 659 -7.59 32.65 -17.23
C ALA A 659 -6.29 31.83 -17.27
N VAL A 660 -5.97 31.09 -16.21
CA VAL A 660 -4.79 30.20 -16.13
C VAL A 660 -5.19 28.89 -15.46
N GLY A 661 -4.93 27.74 -16.07
CA GLY A 661 -5.21 26.41 -15.52
C GLY A 661 -4.01 25.49 -15.72
N ILE A 662 -3.52 24.84 -14.65
CA ILE A 662 -2.35 23.95 -14.71
C ILE A 662 -2.60 22.67 -13.91
N MET A 663 -2.69 21.52 -14.57
CA MET A 663 -2.83 20.21 -13.90
C MET A 663 -1.61 19.33 -14.07
N SER A 664 -1.30 18.56 -13.03
CA SER A 664 -0.24 17.54 -13.02
C SER A 664 -0.75 16.27 -12.35
N ALA A 665 -0.72 15.15 -13.06
CA ALA A 665 -0.99 13.82 -12.53
C ALA A 665 0.25 12.92 -12.65
N THR A 666 0.43 12.04 -11.68
CA THR A 666 1.51 11.04 -11.69
C THR A 666 1.04 9.76 -11.01
N SER A 667 1.18 8.63 -11.69
CA SER A 667 0.95 7.31 -11.10
C SER A 667 2.17 6.41 -11.29
N GLU A 668 2.33 5.44 -10.38
CA GLU A 668 3.51 4.58 -10.31
C GLU A 668 3.14 3.21 -9.73
N VAL A 669 3.50 2.14 -10.44
CA VAL A 669 3.40 0.75 -10.01
C VAL A 669 4.77 0.10 -10.19
N SER A 670 5.55 -0.01 -9.12
CA SER A 670 6.94 -0.49 -9.18
C SER A 670 7.37 -1.36 -7.97
N PRO A 671 6.62 -2.40 -7.56
CA PRO A 671 7.03 -3.29 -6.47
C PRO A 671 8.13 -4.30 -6.89
N ASP A 672 9.00 -4.68 -5.95
CA ASP A 672 9.84 -5.88 -6.07
C ASP A 672 8.99 -7.13 -5.74
N VAL A 673 8.96 -8.14 -6.63
CA VAL A 673 8.15 -9.36 -6.45
C VAL A 673 9.03 -10.60 -6.55
N THR A 674 9.47 -11.17 -5.42
CA THR A 674 10.51 -12.22 -5.40
C THR A 674 10.07 -13.54 -4.75
N ALA A 675 10.04 -14.62 -5.54
CA ALA A 675 9.96 -15.98 -5.04
C ALA A 675 11.32 -16.69 -5.13
N GLN A 676 11.82 -17.24 -4.02
CA GLN A 676 13.18 -17.78 -3.98
C GLN A 676 13.33 -19.09 -3.18
N VAL A 677 14.20 -19.97 -3.70
CA VAL A 677 14.79 -21.09 -2.93
C VAL A 677 16.29 -20.88 -2.83
N ARG A 678 16.82 -20.80 -1.61
CA ARG A 678 18.18 -20.29 -1.34
C ARG A 678 19.00 -21.20 -0.42
N GLY A 679 20.30 -20.94 -0.38
CA GLY A 679 21.23 -21.64 0.50
C GLY A 679 21.41 -23.11 0.12
N THR A 680 21.85 -23.93 1.09
CA THR A 680 21.99 -25.38 0.90
C THR A 680 20.65 -26.06 1.24
N THR A 681 19.75 -26.13 0.26
CA THR A 681 18.36 -26.53 0.48
C THR A 681 17.93 -27.71 -0.39
N GLY A 682 17.60 -28.83 0.24
CA GLY A 682 17.06 -30.03 -0.41
C GLY A 682 15.54 -30.07 -0.31
N VAL A 683 14.84 -30.28 -1.43
CA VAL A 683 13.37 -30.31 -1.49
C VAL A 683 12.91 -31.61 -2.16
N SER A 684 12.06 -32.38 -1.48
CA SER A 684 11.50 -33.66 -1.96
C SER A 684 9.99 -33.66 -1.82
N GLY A 685 9.27 -33.86 -2.93
CA GLY A 685 7.81 -33.94 -2.95
C GLY A 685 7.24 -34.33 -4.31
N LEU A 686 5.93 -34.58 -4.40
CA LEU A 686 5.20 -34.83 -5.64
C LEU A 686 4.97 -33.51 -6.43
N GLY A 687 6.08 -32.92 -6.87
CA GLY A 687 6.13 -31.71 -7.69
C GLY A 687 6.51 -30.47 -6.88
N ILE A 688 7.26 -29.57 -7.53
CA ILE A 688 7.88 -28.41 -6.89
C ILE A 688 7.63 -27.17 -7.77
N THR A 689 7.00 -26.14 -7.21
CA THR A 689 6.71 -24.88 -7.90
C THR A 689 7.32 -23.70 -7.14
N VAL A 690 8.09 -22.87 -7.84
CA VAL A 690 8.62 -21.59 -7.36
C VAL A 690 8.12 -20.53 -8.33
N ARG A 691 7.31 -19.57 -7.87
CA ARG A 691 6.63 -18.65 -8.76
C ARG A 691 6.49 -17.24 -8.20
N ALA A 692 6.75 -16.23 -9.05
CA ALA A 692 6.47 -14.83 -8.78
C ALA A 692 5.42 -14.32 -9.79
N ARG A 693 4.44 -13.55 -9.33
CA ARG A 693 3.32 -13.03 -10.16
C ARG A 693 3.00 -11.59 -9.84
N HIS A 694 2.82 -10.78 -10.88
CA HIS A 694 2.40 -9.38 -10.78
C HIS A 694 1.22 -9.07 -11.72
N ASN A 695 0.21 -8.37 -11.20
CA ASN A 695 -0.95 -7.81 -11.92
C ASN A 695 -1.69 -8.77 -12.87
N GLN A 696 -1.94 -9.98 -12.36
CA GLN A 696 -2.60 -11.05 -13.12
C GLN A 696 -4.14 -10.96 -13.13
N ALA A 697 -4.73 -9.84 -12.70
CA ALA A 697 -6.16 -9.55 -12.84
C ALA A 697 -6.49 -8.32 -13.71
N GLY A 698 -5.46 -7.59 -14.18
CA GLY A 698 -5.61 -6.43 -15.08
C GLY A 698 -5.47 -5.07 -14.40
N GLU A 699 -4.77 -5.01 -13.27
CA GLU A 699 -4.42 -3.79 -12.53
C GLU A 699 -3.37 -2.94 -13.27
N ASP A 700 -3.45 -1.60 -13.19
CA ASP A 700 -2.63 -0.70 -14.03
C ASP A 700 -2.10 0.57 -13.34
N SER A 701 -1.29 1.33 -14.08
CA SER A 701 -0.85 2.69 -13.73
C SER A 701 -1.53 3.69 -14.66
N THR A 702 -2.54 4.42 -14.15
CA THR A 702 -3.33 5.40 -14.91
C THR A 702 -3.09 6.83 -14.39
N ALA A 703 -2.78 7.78 -15.29
CA ALA A 703 -2.64 9.19 -14.97
C ALA A 703 -3.45 10.07 -15.93
N GLN A 704 -4.35 10.90 -15.40
CA GLN A 704 -5.21 11.82 -16.16
C GLN A 704 -5.00 13.27 -15.69
N GLY A 705 -4.76 14.20 -16.63
CA GLY A 705 -4.58 15.63 -16.34
C GLY A 705 -5.40 16.52 -17.28
N ASP A 706 -6.50 17.09 -16.79
CA ASP A 706 -7.47 17.86 -17.60
C ASP A 706 -7.55 19.34 -17.18
N ALA A 707 -7.19 20.27 -18.07
CA ALA A 707 -7.17 21.71 -17.78
C ALA A 707 -8.03 22.54 -18.75
N GLY A 708 -9.10 23.17 -18.25
CA GLY A 708 -9.97 24.07 -19.03
C GLY A 708 -9.85 25.55 -18.64
N THR A 709 -9.72 26.46 -19.62
CA THR A 709 -9.67 27.92 -19.37
C THR A 709 -10.49 28.75 -20.36
N GLY A 710 -11.11 29.84 -19.88
CA GLY A 710 -11.92 30.74 -20.71
C GLY A 710 -11.92 32.22 -20.28
N GLY A 711 -11.80 33.16 -21.23
CA GLY A 711 -11.81 34.60 -20.97
C GLY A 711 -12.12 35.46 -22.19
N LEU A 712 -11.98 36.78 -22.08
CA LEU A 712 -11.96 37.71 -23.23
C LEU A 712 -10.56 38.30 -23.50
N GLY A 713 -9.68 38.30 -22.50
CA GLY A 713 -8.28 38.71 -22.59
C GLY A 713 -7.34 37.54 -22.82
N LEU A 714 -6.51 37.19 -21.83
CA LEU A 714 -5.59 36.05 -21.90
C LEU A 714 -6.29 34.74 -21.48
N ALA A 715 -5.89 33.61 -22.05
CA ALA A 715 -6.23 32.27 -21.56
C ALA A 715 -5.02 31.34 -21.72
N LEU A 716 -4.57 30.70 -20.64
CA LEU A 716 -3.39 29.83 -20.60
C LEU A 716 -3.77 28.49 -19.97
N SER A 717 -3.69 27.38 -20.71
CA SER A 717 -3.95 26.05 -20.16
C SER A 717 -2.73 25.13 -20.22
N GLY A 718 -2.54 24.30 -19.20
CA GLY A 718 -1.41 23.40 -19.03
C GLY A 718 -1.83 22.07 -18.43
N ALA A 719 -1.43 20.95 -19.05
CA ALA A 719 -1.69 19.62 -18.53
C ALA A 719 -0.44 18.73 -18.59
N SER A 720 -0.16 18.02 -17.51
CA SER A 720 0.90 17.04 -17.39
C SER A 720 0.35 15.72 -16.85
N ALA A 721 0.61 14.61 -17.54
CA ALA A 721 0.32 13.26 -17.07
C ALA A 721 1.57 12.39 -17.20
N ASN A 722 1.93 11.66 -16.15
CA ASN A 722 3.10 10.77 -16.14
C ASN A 722 2.78 9.47 -15.39
N ALA A 723 2.48 8.40 -16.12
CA ALA A 723 2.23 7.07 -15.56
C ALA A 723 3.43 6.14 -15.77
N THR A 724 3.65 5.16 -14.90
CA THR A 724 4.80 4.25 -14.96
C THR A 724 4.49 2.91 -14.28
N ALA A 725 4.60 1.81 -15.01
CA ALA A 725 4.52 0.45 -14.46
C ALA A 725 5.83 -0.29 -14.75
N ALA A 726 6.57 -0.67 -13.70
CA ALA A 726 7.94 -1.17 -13.81
C ALA A 726 8.25 -2.22 -12.72
N ALA A 727 7.30 -3.13 -12.46
CA ALA A 727 7.46 -4.15 -11.43
C ALA A 727 8.57 -5.16 -11.76
N ASP A 728 9.32 -5.54 -10.73
CA ASP A 728 10.56 -6.30 -10.86
C ASP A 728 10.34 -7.73 -10.33
N THR A 729 9.80 -8.60 -11.19
CA THR A 729 9.24 -9.93 -10.87
C THR A 729 10.26 -11.05 -11.08
N LYS A 730 10.63 -11.78 -10.01
CA LYS A 730 11.79 -12.68 -10.00
C LYS A 730 11.48 -14.03 -9.32
N ALA A 731 11.72 -15.13 -10.02
CA ALA A 731 11.58 -16.50 -9.52
C ALA A 731 12.93 -17.25 -9.62
N ILE A 732 13.61 -17.45 -8.49
CA ILE A 732 15.03 -17.84 -8.46
C ILE A 732 15.29 -19.07 -7.58
N THR A 733 16.06 -20.04 -8.08
CA THR A 733 16.60 -21.15 -7.26
C THR A 733 18.12 -21.14 -7.28
N GLY A 734 18.76 -21.25 -6.10
CA GLY A 734 20.21 -21.10 -5.96
C GLY A 734 21.01 -22.35 -6.31
N ASN A 735 22.26 -22.18 -6.73
CA ASN A 735 23.16 -23.26 -7.21
C ASN A 735 23.60 -24.29 -6.14
N ALA A 736 23.10 -24.17 -4.90
CA ALA A 736 23.30 -25.13 -3.82
C ALA A 736 21.98 -25.80 -3.40
N THR A 737 20.94 -25.67 -4.22
CA THR A 737 19.61 -26.27 -4.01
C THR A 737 19.46 -27.55 -4.83
N SER A 738 18.68 -28.50 -4.32
CA SER A 738 18.43 -29.78 -5.02
C SER A 738 16.96 -30.19 -4.90
N PHE A 739 16.38 -30.59 -6.02
CA PHE A 739 14.97 -30.92 -6.20
C PHE A 739 14.81 -32.40 -6.56
N ASP A 740 14.01 -33.11 -5.77
CA ASP A 740 13.49 -34.45 -6.05
C ASP A 740 11.96 -34.36 -6.22
N ALA A 741 11.49 -34.40 -7.46
CA ALA A 741 10.08 -34.24 -7.78
C ALA A 741 9.27 -35.56 -7.73
N ASN A 742 9.86 -36.69 -7.30
CA ASN A 742 9.18 -37.97 -7.06
C ASN A 742 8.25 -38.41 -8.22
N GLY A 743 8.70 -38.22 -9.47
CA GLY A 743 7.98 -38.53 -10.70
C GLY A 743 7.00 -37.45 -11.21
N ALA A 744 6.91 -36.28 -10.57
CA ALA A 744 6.04 -35.15 -10.93
C ALA A 744 6.80 -33.99 -11.60
N ALA A 745 6.20 -32.81 -11.76
CA ALA A 745 6.79 -31.68 -12.51
C ALA A 745 7.56 -30.70 -11.61
N VAL A 746 8.55 -30.02 -12.19
CA VAL A 746 9.19 -28.84 -11.57
C VAL A 746 8.88 -27.59 -12.40
N LEU A 747 8.44 -26.52 -11.75
CA LEU A 747 8.16 -25.23 -12.36
C LEU A 747 8.89 -24.09 -11.63
N VAL A 748 9.61 -23.27 -12.37
CA VAL A 748 10.08 -21.95 -11.96
C VAL A 748 9.43 -20.92 -12.91
N SER A 749 8.62 -19.99 -12.40
CA SER A 749 7.81 -19.08 -13.25
C SER A 749 7.83 -17.64 -12.74
N ALA A 750 8.08 -16.66 -13.60
CA ALA A 750 7.92 -15.25 -13.31
C ALA A 750 6.93 -14.64 -14.31
N ASP A 751 5.75 -14.25 -13.83
CA ASP A 751 4.61 -13.84 -14.67
C ASP A 751 4.21 -12.39 -14.37
N ALA A 752 4.51 -11.42 -15.23
CA ALA A 752 4.37 -9.98 -14.95
C ALA A 752 3.56 -9.21 -16.01
N ASN A 753 2.60 -8.39 -15.58
CA ASN A 753 1.83 -7.50 -16.46
C ASN A 753 2.02 -6.04 -16.03
N ASN A 754 2.69 -5.23 -16.84
CA ASN A 754 2.89 -3.79 -16.58
C ASN A 754 2.06 -2.98 -17.59
N LEU A 755 0.85 -2.57 -17.19
CA LEU A 755 -0.06 -1.76 -18.02
C LEU A 755 -0.03 -0.29 -17.60
N VAL A 756 -0.06 0.62 -18.58
CA VAL A 756 0.12 2.06 -18.39
C VAL A 756 -0.84 2.87 -19.27
N THR A 757 -1.60 3.78 -18.66
CA THR A 757 -2.45 4.76 -19.35
C THR A 757 -2.06 6.17 -18.95
N SER A 758 -1.80 7.07 -19.91
CA SER A 758 -1.39 8.45 -19.60
C SER A 758 -2.10 9.46 -20.51
N GLN A 759 -3.00 10.27 -19.94
CA GLN A 759 -3.89 11.17 -20.68
C GLN A 759 -3.77 12.60 -20.19
N GLY A 760 -3.29 13.51 -21.04
CA GLY A 760 -3.30 14.96 -20.79
C GLY A 760 -4.25 15.68 -21.73
N THR A 761 -5.10 16.57 -21.23
CA THR A 761 -5.93 17.46 -22.06
C THR A 761 -5.87 18.92 -21.60
N ALA A 762 -5.74 19.87 -22.54
CA ALA A 762 -5.70 21.30 -22.20
C ALA A 762 -6.45 22.19 -23.21
N PHE A 763 -7.50 22.86 -22.74
CA PHE A 763 -8.36 23.74 -23.54
C PHE A 763 -8.23 25.21 -23.09
N ALA A 764 -8.05 26.13 -24.03
CA ALA A 764 -7.95 27.57 -23.75
C ALA A 764 -8.74 28.43 -24.74
N VAL A 765 -9.60 29.34 -24.26
CA VAL A 765 -10.40 30.24 -25.11
C VAL A 765 -10.30 31.70 -24.65
N GLY A 766 -9.94 32.63 -25.54
CA GLY A 766 -9.90 34.06 -25.19
C GLY A 766 -9.54 35.02 -26.33
N GLY A 767 -9.03 36.19 -25.97
CA GLY A 767 -8.48 37.17 -26.92
C GLY A 767 -7.08 36.78 -27.40
N LEU A 768 -6.25 36.29 -26.47
CA LEU A 768 -4.98 35.62 -26.71
C LEU A 768 -5.01 34.29 -25.94
N ALA A 769 -5.00 33.16 -26.65
CA ALA A 769 -5.07 31.82 -26.04
C ALA A 769 -3.77 31.04 -26.24
N ALA A 770 -3.32 30.32 -25.21
CA ALA A 770 -2.23 29.36 -25.31
C ALA A 770 -2.57 28.06 -24.55
N GLY A 771 -2.18 26.91 -25.09
CA GLY A 771 -2.25 25.62 -24.41
C GLY A 771 -0.95 24.81 -24.53
N ALA A 772 -0.60 24.06 -23.50
CA ALA A 772 0.52 23.13 -23.50
C ALA A 772 0.12 21.80 -22.84
N VAL A 773 0.45 20.67 -23.46
CA VAL A 773 0.18 19.33 -22.93
C VAL A 773 1.43 18.46 -23.01
N THR A 774 1.74 17.76 -21.93
CA THR A 774 2.76 16.71 -21.86
C THR A 774 2.16 15.44 -21.25
N ALA A 775 1.97 14.39 -22.04
CA ALA A 775 1.61 13.07 -21.54
C ALA A 775 2.81 12.12 -21.67
N THR A 776 3.03 11.27 -20.68
CA THR A 776 4.15 10.33 -20.66
C THR A 776 3.75 9.01 -20.02
N GLY A 777 4.11 7.90 -20.65
CA GLY A 777 3.91 6.54 -20.14
C GLY A 777 5.20 5.73 -20.25
N ARG A 778 5.52 4.93 -19.23
CA ARG A 778 6.65 4.00 -19.22
C ARG A 778 6.22 2.63 -18.71
N SER A 779 6.23 1.61 -19.55
CA SER A 779 6.10 0.22 -19.12
C SER A 779 7.46 -0.47 -19.23
N GLY A 780 7.96 -1.06 -18.15
CA GLY A 780 9.32 -1.63 -18.11
C GLY A 780 9.49 -2.64 -16.98
N GLY A 781 10.70 -2.76 -16.44
CA GLY A 781 11.00 -3.65 -15.29
C GLY A 781 11.41 -5.07 -15.68
N ILE A 782 12.06 -5.76 -14.74
CA ILE A 782 12.66 -7.09 -14.93
C ILE A 782 11.62 -8.19 -14.71
N THR A 783 11.59 -9.17 -15.61
CA THR A 783 10.88 -10.45 -15.43
C THR A 783 11.88 -11.59 -15.54
N GLU A 784 12.32 -12.16 -14.41
CA GLU A 784 13.41 -13.15 -14.36
C GLU A 784 12.96 -14.50 -13.79
N ALA A 785 13.21 -15.60 -14.51
CA ALA A 785 13.08 -16.96 -14.01
C ALA A 785 14.39 -17.75 -14.16
N THR A 786 15.07 -18.01 -13.04
CA THR A 786 16.43 -18.59 -13.05
C THR A 786 16.49 -19.84 -12.15
N SER A 787 16.78 -21.00 -12.73
CA SER A 787 16.90 -22.27 -12.00
C SER A 787 18.35 -22.73 -11.86
N GLY A 788 18.99 -22.44 -10.72
CA GLY A 788 20.28 -23.01 -10.33
C GLY A 788 20.20 -24.39 -9.67
N ALA A 789 19.01 -24.88 -9.34
CA ALA A 789 18.82 -26.18 -8.69
C ALA A 789 19.32 -27.38 -9.52
N ASP A 790 19.94 -28.35 -8.85
CA ASP A 790 20.01 -29.73 -9.35
C ASP A 790 18.60 -30.33 -9.37
N VAL A 791 18.19 -30.96 -10.47
CA VAL A 791 16.82 -31.51 -10.65
C VAL A 791 16.88 -33.00 -10.94
N THR A 792 16.21 -33.78 -10.09
CA THR A 792 16.19 -35.24 -10.12
C THR A 792 14.78 -35.80 -9.97
N ASP A 793 14.58 -37.03 -10.48
CA ASP A 793 13.30 -37.75 -10.58
C ASP A 793 12.09 -36.91 -11.05
N ALA A 794 12.33 -35.92 -11.91
CA ALA A 794 11.29 -35.05 -12.43
C ALA A 794 10.72 -35.58 -13.74
N SER A 795 9.39 -35.58 -13.89
CA SER A 795 8.71 -35.84 -15.17
C SER A 795 9.08 -34.82 -16.24
N ASN A 796 9.28 -33.55 -15.86
CA ASN A 796 9.73 -32.44 -16.68
C ASN A 796 10.21 -31.28 -15.81
N LEU A 797 10.92 -30.33 -16.42
CA LEU A 797 11.28 -29.03 -15.84
C LEU A 797 10.79 -27.92 -16.76
N GLN A 798 10.18 -26.89 -16.19
CA GLN A 798 9.85 -25.63 -16.86
C GLN A 798 10.46 -24.45 -16.12
N VAL A 799 11.12 -23.55 -16.86
CA VAL A 799 11.64 -22.27 -16.39
C VAL A 799 11.09 -21.20 -17.34
N LEU A 800 10.14 -20.40 -16.86
CA LEU A 800 9.31 -19.51 -17.68
C LEU A 800 9.38 -18.08 -17.16
N ALA A 801 9.68 -17.11 -18.02
CA ALA A 801 9.62 -15.68 -17.73
C ALA A 801 8.68 -15.01 -18.74
N ASP A 802 7.47 -14.65 -18.32
CA ASP A 802 6.39 -14.23 -19.19
C ASP A 802 5.93 -12.81 -18.84
N ALA A 803 6.27 -11.84 -19.70
CA ALA A 803 5.97 -10.42 -19.52
C ALA A 803 4.91 -9.91 -20.52
N THR A 804 3.94 -9.14 -20.02
CA THR A 804 3.03 -8.31 -20.82
C THR A 804 3.28 -6.84 -20.48
N GLN A 805 3.59 -6.01 -21.48
CA GLN A 805 3.93 -4.60 -21.27
C GLN A 805 3.25 -3.69 -22.28
N THR A 806 2.34 -2.84 -21.80
CA THR A 806 1.54 -1.98 -22.68
C THR A 806 1.52 -0.56 -22.13
N ALA A 807 1.76 0.42 -23.00
CA ALA A 807 1.67 1.84 -22.65
C ALA A 807 0.88 2.62 -23.70
N VAL A 808 -0.23 3.24 -23.27
CA VAL A 808 -1.10 4.07 -24.11
C VAL A 808 -1.03 5.52 -23.63
N VAL A 809 -0.52 6.41 -24.47
CA VAL A 809 -0.27 7.81 -24.12
C VAL A 809 -1.03 8.75 -25.06
N THR A 810 -1.73 9.74 -24.50
CA THR A 810 -2.57 10.68 -25.26
C THR A 810 -2.40 12.11 -24.74
N ALA A 811 -2.06 13.05 -25.63
CA ALA A 811 -1.91 14.47 -25.34
C ALA A 811 -2.80 15.31 -26.26
N VAL A 812 -3.86 15.94 -25.73
CA VAL A 812 -4.85 16.71 -26.52
C VAL A 812 -4.92 18.17 -26.09
N GLY A 813 -4.31 19.06 -26.87
CA GLY A 813 -4.33 20.49 -26.67
C GLY A 813 -5.21 21.24 -27.68
N ALA A 814 -5.98 22.23 -27.22
CA ALA A 814 -6.76 23.11 -28.08
C ALA A 814 -6.78 24.57 -27.60
N ALA A 815 -6.64 25.53 -28.53
CA ALA A 815 -6.65 26.97 -28.26
C ALA A 815 -7.55 27.77 -29.23
N GLY A 816 -8.38 28.67 -28.71
CA GLY A 816 -9.29 29.54 -29.46
C GLY A 816 -9.07 31.03 -29.15
N GLY A 817 -8.68 31.84 -30.13
CA GLY A 817 -8.23 33.24 -29.94
C GLY A 817 -9.00 34.28 -30.77
N LEU A 818 -9.16 35.51 -30.28
CA LEU A 818 -9.59 36.63 -31.15
C LEU A 818 -8.42 37.18 -31.98
N PHE A 819 -7.26 37.38 -31.35
CA PHE A 819 -6.07 37.98 -31.97
C PHE A 819 -4.96 36.94 -32.22
N ALA A 820 -4.75 36.02 -31.27
CA ALA A 820 -3.83 34.91 -31.44
C ALA A 820 -4.26 33.66 -30.66
N ALA A 821 -3.92 32.49 -31.19
CA ALA A 821 -4.03 31.19 -30.52
C ALA A 821 -2.74 30.39 -30.73
N GLY A 822 -2.26 29.71 -29.70
CA GLY A 822 -1.13 28.79 -29.76
C GLY A 822 -1.41 27.49 -29.02
N ASN A 823 -0.99 26.35 -29.54
CA ASN A 823 -1.05 25.09 -28.82
C ASN A 823 0.15 24.20 -29.11
N GLY A 824 0.62 23.48 -28.09
CA GLY A 824 1.58 22.38 -28.23
C GLY A 824 1.13 21.16 -27.45
N ALA A 825 1.18 19.98 -28.07
CA ALA A 825 0.97 18.68 -27.44
C ALA A 825 2.20 17.78 -27.62
N LEU A 826 2.64 17.12 -26.55
CA LEU A 826 3.71 16.12 -26.55
C LEU A 826 3.18 14.84 -25.90
N ALA A 827 3.19 13.73 -26.64
CA ALA A 827 3.04 12.38 -26.11
C ALA A 827 4.42 11.70 -26.12
N THR A 828 4.77 11.01 -25.03
CA THR A 828 6.03 10.25 -24.94
C THR A 828 5.77 8.87 -24.35
N THR A 829 5.94 7.83 -25.15
CA THR A 829 5.68 6.44 -24.80
C THR A 829 6.98 5.65 -24.82
N LEU A 830 7.29 4.98 -23.71
CA LEU A 830 8.41 4.05 -23.60
C LEU A 830 7.89 2.68 -23.15
N VAL A 831 8.31 1.63 -23.85
CA VAL A 831 8.11 0.24 -23.44
C VAL A 831 9.46 -0.48 -23.47
N ASP A 832 10.03 -0.80 -22.30
CA ASP A 832 11.38 -1.36 -22.13
C ASP A 832 11.42 -2.57 -21.17
N PRO A 833 10.86 -3.74 -21.58
CA PRO A 833 10.95 -4.98 -20.80
C PRO A 833 12.38 -5.52 -20.75
N ASP A 834 12.74 -6.11 -19.61
CA ASP A 834 13.95 -6.92 -19.44
C ASP A 834 13.54 -8.34 -19.01
N VAL A 835 13.41 -9.27 -19.97
CA VAL A 835 12.89 -10.63 -19.73
C VAL A 835 14.01 -11.66 -19.79
N ARG A 836 14.20 -12.42 -18.71
CA ARG A 836 15.33 -13.33 -18.54
C ARG A 836 14.88 -14.72 -18.12
N ALA A 837 15.32 -15.76 -18.82
CA ALA A 837 15.08 -17.14 -18.41
C ALA A 837 16.39 -17.95 -18.42
N GLY A 838 16.70 -18.71 -17.37
CA GLY A 838 18.02 -19.37 -17.32
C GLY A 838 18.18 -20.57 -16.41
N ILE A 839 19.28 -21.30 -16.67
CA ILE A 839 19.79 -22.41 -15.86
C ILE A 839 21.14 -21.99 -15.25
N GLY A 840 21.29 -22.13 -13.94
CA GLY A 840 22.48 -21.66 -13.21
C GLY A 840 23.76 -22.48 -13.45
N ASP A 841 24.91 -21.89 -13.11
CA ASP A 841 26.23 -22.54 -13.17
C ASP A 841 26.24 -23.90 -12.45
N GLY A 842 26.69 -24.94 -13.15
CA GLY A 842 26.90 -26.28 -12.63
C GLY A 842 25.65 -27.16 -12.48
N ALA A 843 24.44 -26.65 -12.69
CA ALA A 843 23.19 -27.37 -12.43
C ALA A 843 23.08 -28.69 -13.23
N GLN A 844 22.75 -29.78 -12.54
CA GLN A 844 22.53 -31.11 -13.09
C GLN A 844 21.03 -31.41 -13.17
N ILE A 845 20.47 -31.37 -14.38
CA ILE A 845 19.04 -31.53 -14.65
C ILE A 845 18.79 -32.86 -15.36
N VAL A 846 18.06 -33.75 -14.71
CA VAL A 846 17.70 -35.08 -15.23
C VAL A 846 16.18 -35.25 -15.15
N THR A 847 15.50 -35.22 -16.30
CA THR A 847 14.04 -35.37 -16.38
C THR A 847 13.61 -36.55 -17.25
N ALA A 848 12.40 -37.08 -17.00
CA ALA A 848 11.86 -38.19 -17.77
C ALA A 848 11.45 -37.76 -19.19
N ASN A 849 10.72 -36.65 -19.33
CA ASN A 849 10.12 -36.24 -20.61
C ASN A 849 10.83 -35.04 -21.24
N PHE A 850 10.67 -33.82 -20.71
CA PHE A 850 11.16 -32.61 -21.38
C PHE A 850 11.77 -31.59 -20.41
N VAL A 851 12.49 -30.63 -20.98
CA VAL A 851 12.96 -29.42 -20.31
C VAL A 851 12.65 -28.22 -21.18
N THR A 852 12.00 -27.20 -20.62
CA THR A 852 11.71 -25.93 -21.31
C THR A 852 12.29 -24.78 -20.52
N VAL A 853 13.13 -23.97 -21.16
CA VAL A 853 13.57 -22.65 -20.69
C VAL A 853 13.02 -21.63 -21.67
N GLN A 854 12.27 -20.64 -21.20
CA GLN A 854 11.51 -19.75 -22.10
C GLN A 854 11.34 -18.36 -21.49
N ALA A 855 11.67 -17.33 -22.28
CA ALA A 855 11.30 -15.94 -22.00
C ALA A 855 10.36 -15.44 -23.11
N ASN A 856 9.21 -14.90 -22.69
CA ASN A 856 8.17 -14.34 -23.55
C ASN A 856 7.96 -12.86 -23.21
N ALA A 857 7.84 -12.02 -24.24
CA ALA A 857 7.39 -10.64 -24.10
C ALA A 857 6.24 -10.35 -25.08
N THR A 858 5.13 -9.86 -24.57
CA THR A 858 4.05 -9.25 -25.37
C THR A 858 4.07 -7.75 -25.11
N THR A 859 4.32 -6.93 -26.13
CA THR A 859 4.59 -5.49 -25.96
C THR A 859 3.82 -4.63 -26.95
N ASP A 860 3.21 -3.55 -26.47
CA ASP A 860 2.55 -2.55 -27.33
C ASP A 860 2.73 -1.12 -26.80
N ALA A 861 3.09 -0.19 -27.68
CA ALA A 861 3.42 1.19 -27.34
C ALA A 861 2.68 2.18 -28.25
N ASP A 862 1.65 2.84 -27.72
CA ASP A 862 0.84 3.83 -28.44
C ASP A 862 1.13 5.26 -27.93
N GLY A 863 1.25 6.22 -28.84
CA GLY A 863 1.43 7.64 -28.51
C GLY A 863 0.69 8.57 -29.46
N THR A 864 -0.37 9.22 -28.99
CA THR A 864 -1.19 10.16 -29.78
C THR A 864 -1.04 11.59 -29.28
N ALA A 865 -0.63 12.52 -30.15
CA ALA A 865 -0.51 13.95 -29.86
C ALA A 865 -1.38 14.78 -30.80
N THR A 866 -2.33 15.55 -30.24
CA THR A 866 -3.26 16.41 -30.98
C THR A 866 -3.14 17.85 -30.50
N GLY A 867 -2.78 18.79 -31.38
CA GLY A 867 -2.52 20.19 -31.03
C GLY A 867 -3.20 21.17 -31.99
N VAL A 868 -4.30 21.77 -31.53
CA VAL A 868 -5.19 22.59 -32.37
C VAL A 868 -5.20 24.06 -31.93
N ALA A 869 -5.12 24.99 -32.88
CA ALA A 869 -5.25 26.43 -32.66
C ALA A 869 -6.15 27.09 -33.71
N VAL A 870 -7.11 27.90 -33.27
CA VAL A 870 -7.99 28.69 -34.15
C VAL A 870 -8.02 30.13 -33.68
N SER A 871 -7.83 31.11 -34.57
CA SER A 871 -8.00 32.51 -34.19
C SER A 871 -8.45 33.47 -35.29
N GLY A 872 -8.95 34.65 -34.88
CA GLY A 872 -9.22 35.76 -35.81
C GLY A 872 -7.95 36.46 -36.36
N GLY A 873 -6.75 36.05 -35.95
CA GLY A 873 -5.47 36.64 -36.37
C GLY A 873 -4.42 35.58 -36.66
N VAL A 874 -3.54 35.31 -35.70
CA VAL A 874 -2.45 34.31 -35.82
C VAL A 874 -2.81 33.01 -35.10
N ALA A 875 -2.65 31.85 -35.73
CA ALA A 875 -2.87 30.54 -35.12
C ALA A 875 -1.63 29.65 -35.30
N LEU A 876 -1.20 28.97 -34.23
CA LEU A 876 -0.09 28.00 -34.26
C LEU A 876 -0.48 26.72 -33.52
N GLY A 877 -0.51 25.59 -34.20
CA GLY A 877 -0.73 24.26 -33.61
C GLY A 877 0.50 23.39 -33.80
N LEU A 878 1.00 22.78 -32.71
CA LEU A 878 2.18 21.92 -32.71
C LEU A 878 1.87 20.59 -32.02
N SER A 879 2.41 19.49 -32.55
CA SER A 879 2.18 18.15 -31.98
C SER A 879 3.39 17.25 -32.19
N LYS A 880 3.77 16.51 -31.15
CA LYS A 880 4.87 15.53 -31.19
C LYS A 880 4.46 14.24 -30.50
N ALA A 881 4.57 13.12 -31.20
CA ALA A 881 4.45 11.78 -30.65
C ALA A 881 5.82 11.11 -30.72
N ASP A 882 6.41 10.83 -29.55
CA ASP A 882 7.69 10.12 -29.41
C ASP A 882 7.44 8.75 -28.78
N VAL A 883 7.56 7.69 -29.55
CA VAL A 883 7.21 6.31 -29.14
C VAL A 883 8.42 5.41 -29.34
N THR A 884 8.81 4.68 -28.30
CA THR A 884 9.99 3.81 -28.31
C THR A 884 9.70 2.49 -27.60
N LEU A 885 9.91 1.39 -28.32
CA LEU A 885 9.83 0.02 -27.84
C LEU A 885 11.26 -0.57 -27.85
N SER A 886 11.83 -0.81 -26.68
CA SER A 886 13.22 -1.25 -26.48
C SER A 886 13.32 -2.57 -25.68
N PRO A 887 12.79 -3.70 -26.19
CA PRO A 887 12.77 -4.94 -25.42
C PRO A 887 14.15 -5.62 -25.37
N ALA A 888 14.64 -5.80 -24.14
CA ALA A 888 15.79 -6.62 -23.82
C ALA A 888 15.32 -8.03 -23.42
N MET A 889 15.87 -9.09 -24.03
CA MET A 889 15.56 -10.46 -23.63
C MET A 889 16.78 -11.38 -23.67
N SER A 890 17.06 -12.07 -22.57
CA SER A 890 18.16 -13.03 -22.45
C SER A 890 17.66 -14.44 -22.15
N LEU A 891 18.40 -15.44 -22.65
CA LEU A 891 18.26 -16.83 -22.22
C LEU A 891 19.64 -17.41 -21.88
N ASP A 892 19.87 -17.68 -20.60
CA ASP A 892 21.18 -18.00 -20.05
C ASP A 892 21.35 -19.48 -19.70
N MET A 893 22.45 -20.08 -20.15
CA MET A 893 22.88 -21.43 -19.77
C MET A 893 24.24 -21.37 -19.05
N GLY A 894 24.24 -21.53 -17.72
CA GLY A 894 25.42 -21.45 -16.87
C GLY A 894 26.55 -22.43 -17.22
N SER A 895 27.78 -22.07 -16.88
CA SER A 895 28.97 -22.90 -17.13
C SER A 895 28.86 -24.25 -16.42
N GLY A 896 29.10 -25.33 -17.16
CA GLY A 896 29.00 -26.71 -16.66
C GLY A 896 27.56 -27.22 -16.45
N ALA A 897 26.53 -26.45 -16.81
CA ALA A 897 25.15 -26.91 -16.77
C ALA A 897 24.95 -28.14 -17.68
N SER A 898 24.20 -29.12 -17.17
CA SER A 898 24.05 -30.44 -17.78
C SER A 898 22.58 -30.84 -17.77
N VAL A 899 21.96 -30.90 -18.95
CA VAL A 899 20.53 -31.17 -19.13
C VAL A 899 20.35 -32.48 -19.87
N THR A 900 19.60 -33.43 -19.30
CA THR A 900 19.37 -34.76 -19.89
C THR A 900 17.90 -35.18 -19.78
N THR A 901 17.28 -35.53 -20.92
CA THR A 901 15.94 -36.15 -20.96
C THR A 901 16.04 -37.66 -21.20
N GLN A 902 15.34 -38.48 -20.40
CA GLN A 902 15.47 -39.94 -20.45
C GLN A 902 14.59 -40.62 -21.50
N SER A 903 13.42 -40.06 -21.84
CA SER A 903 12.49 -40.62 -22.82
C SER A 903 12.99 -40.40 -24.26
N ALA A 904 12.88 -41.43 -25.10
CA ALA A 904 13.13 -41.36 -26.55
C ALA A 904 12.16 -40.43 -27.32
N SER A 905 11.17 -39.83 -26.63
CA SER A 905 10.30 -38.76 -27.16
C SER A 905 10.65 -37.38 -26.62
N GLY A 906 11.69 -37.25 -25.79
CA GLY A 906 11.93 -36.11 -24.92
C GLY A 906 12.77 -34.99 -25.52
N ASP A 907 12.26 -33.76 -25.46
CA ASP A 907 12.92 -32.57 -26.02
C ASP A 907 13.55 -31.69 -24.94
N ILE A 908 14.54 -30.91 -25.36
CA ILE A 908 15.05 -29.74 -24.62
C ILE A 908 14.75 -28.51 -25.48
N THR A 909 14.00 -27.54 -24.95
CA THR A 909 13.60 -26.31 -25.64
C THR A 909 14.14 -25.08 -24.92
N LEU A 910 14.83 -24.21 -25.65
CA LEU A 910 15.33 -22.92 -25.21
C LEU A 910 14.68 -21.86 -26.12
N ALA A 911 13.80 -21.00 -25.59
CA ALA A 911 12.98 -20.11 -26.42
C ALA A 911 12.97 -18.64 -25.96
N LEU A 912 13.22 -17.72 -26.90
CA LEU A 912 12.89 -16.30 -26.79
C LEU A 912 11.72 -15.99 -27.72
N ARG A 913 10.65 -15.36 -27.22
CA ARG A 913 9.47 -15.00 -28.02
C ARG A 913 8.99 -13.57 -27.76
N HIS A 914 9.05 -12.73 -28.80
CA HIS A 914 8.49 -11.38 -28.80
C HIS A 914 7.26 -11.31 -29.72
N ASN A 915 6.12 -10.88 -29.18
CA ASN A 915 4.81 -10.76 -29.86
C ASN A 915 4.43 -12.02 -30.68
N ASN A 916 4.80 -13.20 -30.17
CA ASN A 916 4.64 -14.50 -30.82
C ASN A 916 5.17 -14.59 -32.27
N GLY A 917 6.10 -13.71 -32.68
CA GLY A 917 6.62 -13.67 -34.04
C GLY A 917 5.73 -12.98 -35.07
N ALA A 918 4.71 -12.24 -34.66
CA ALA A 918 3.77 -11.58 -35.56
C ALA A 918 3.88 -10.06 -35.49
N SER A 919 3.99 -9.40 -36.65
CA SER A 919 4.06 -7.92 -36.74
C SER A 919 2.78 -7.20 -36.32
N ASN A 920 1.66 -7.93 -36.18
CA ASN A 920 0.34 -7.41 -35.84
C ASN A 920 -0.15 -7.80 -34.43
N GLN A 921 0.74 -8.29 -33.55
CA GLN A 921 0.43 -8.59 -32.14
C GLN A 921 1.00 -7.54 -31.16
N GLY A 922 1.61 -6.48 -31.69
CA GLY A 922 2.05 -5.29 -30.96
C GLY A 922 3.25 -4.60 -31.65
N GLY A 923 3.60 -3.39 -31.23
CA GLY A 923 4.67 -2.60 -31.82
C GLY A 923 4.84 -1.22 -31.20
N ALA A 924 5.18 -0.24 -32.05
CA ALA A 924 5.27 1.17 -31.71
C ALA A 924 4.42 1.97 -32.71
N SER A 925 3.39 2.68 -32.23
CA SER A 925 2.48 3.48 -33.05
C SER A 925 2.48 4.95 -32.59
N ALA A 926 2.85 5.87 -33.47
CA ALA A 926 2.97 7.30 -33.19
C ALA A 926 2.03 8.14 -34.08
N ASP A 927 1.02 8.77 -33.48
CA ASP A 927 0.06 9.64 -34.16
C ASP A 927 0.29 11.11 -33.79
N ALA A 928 0.54 12.00 -34.75
CA ALA A 928 0.69 13.44 -34.50
C ALA A 928 -0.23 14.30 -35.40
N PHE A 929 -1.26 14.94 -34.82
CA PHE A 929 -2.20 15.82 -35.53
C PHE A 929 -2.08 17.29 -35.09
N ALA A 930 -1.59 18.17 -35.98
CA ALA A 930 -1.38 19.59 -35.70
C ALA A 930 -2.22 20.52 -36.61
N GLY A 931 -3.23 21.19 -36.04
CA GLY A 931 -4.18 22.01 -36.82
C GLY A 931 -4.16 23.50 -36.47
N ALA A 932 -4.00 24.38 -37.47
CA ALA A 932 -4.00 25.83 -37.28
C ALA A 932 -4.90 26.59 -38.27
N GLY A 933 -5.89 27.34 -37.76
CA GLY A 933 -6.81 28.17 -38.55
C GLY A 933 -6.81 29.64 -38.11
N GLY A 934 -6.07 30.50 -38.81
CA GLY A 934 -5.93 31.92 -38.47
C GLY A 934 -6.60 32.87 -39.47
N GLY A 935 -7.27 33.92 -38.99
CA GLY A 935 -7.84 34.97 -39.84
C GLY A 935 -6.80 35.73 -40.68
N LEU A 936 -5.54 35.72 -40.25
CA LEU A 936 -4.40 36.32 -40.95
C LEU A 936 -3.32 35.27 -41.29
N VAL A 937 -2.88 34.48 -40.32
CA VAL A 937 -1.79 33.49 -40.47
C VAL A 937 -2.11 32.22 -39.68
N GLY A 938 -1.98 31.05 -40.31
CA GLY A 938 -2.11 29.74 -39.64
C GLY A 938 -0.90 28.85 -39.91
N GLY A 939 -0.28 28.32 -38.85
CA GLY A 939 0.88 27.43 -38.91
C GLY A 939 0.68 26.12 -38.15
N GLY A 940 0.61 24.98 -38.86
CA GLY A 940 0.54 23.63 -38.25
C GLY A 940 1.87 22.89 -38.35
N GLY A 941 2.29 22.19 -37.29
CA GLY A 941 3.53 21.42 -37.23
C GLY A 941 3.40 20.09 -36.47
N ALA A 942 3.48 18.95 -37.18
CA ALA A 942 3.39 17.60 -36.61
C ALA A 942 4.72 16.83 -36.74
N GLU A 943 5.07 16.05 -35.72
CA GLU A 943 6.22 15.13 -35.71
C GLU A 943 5.82 13.81 -35.04
N ALA A 944 5.88 12.70 -35.78
CA ALA A 944 5.65 11.36 -35.26
C ALA A 944 6.93 10.52 -35.40
N ASN A 945 7.39 9.95 -34.29
CA ASN A 945 8.57 9.10 -34.23
C ASN A 945 8.22 7.77 -33.55
N ALA A 946 8.20 6.68 -34.30
CA ALA A 946 8.07 5.31 -33.78
C ALA A 946 9.41 4.57 -33.93
N ARG A 947 9.97 4.10 -32.82
CA ARG A 947 11.21 3.31 -32.77
C ARG A 947 10.97 1.93 -32.16
N VAL A 948 11.51 0.90 -32.79
CA VAL A 948 11.72 -0.42 -32.19
C VAL A 948 13.22 -0.73 -32.19
N ASP A 949 13.80 -1.04 -31.04
CA ASP A 949 15.23 -1.32 -30.89
C ASP A 949 15.47 -2.58 -30.04
N TYR A 950 16.05 -3.62 -30.65
CA TYR A 950 16.15 -4.95 -30.05
C TYR A 950 17.49 -5.23 -29.38
N ASP A 951 17.48 -5.85 -28.18
CA ASP A 951 18.58 -6.69 -27.72
C ASP A 951 18.04 -8.05 -27.31
N MET A 952 18.27 -9.07 -28.15
CA MET A 952 17.94 -10.46 -27.83
C MET A 952 19.13 -11.38 -28.03
N HIS A 953 19.40 -12.22 -27.03
CA HIS A 953 20.50 -13.17 -27.09
C HIS A 953 20.26 -14.42 -26.22
N HIS A 954 20.64 -15.58 -26.75
CA HIS A 954 20.85 -16.78 -25.94
C HIS A 954 22.35 -16.93 -25.67
N ASP A 955 22.78 -16.80 -24.41
CA ASP A 955 24.18 -16.89 -24.03
C ASP A 955 24.44 -18.20 -23.24
N SER A 956 25.58 -18.83 -23.53
CA SER A 956 25.96 -20.14 -23.01
C SER A 956 27.37 -20.10 -22.45
N GLY A 957 27.51 -20.51 -21.19
CA GLY A 957 28.78 -20.69 -20.52
C GLY A 957 29.66 -21.78 -21.14
N SER A 958 30.77 -22.06 -20.46
CA SER A 958 31.70 -23.11 -20.88
C SER A 958 31.17 -24.51 -20.53
N ASN A 959 31.43 -25.49 -21.40
CA ASN A 959 31.11 -26.92 -21.18
C ASN A 959 29.60 -27.24 -20.95
N VAL A 960 28.68 -26.47 -21.51
CA VAL A 960 27.23 -26.76 -21.43
C VAL A 960 26.89 -28.05 -22.19
N THR A 961 26.09 -28.92 -21.59
CA THR A 961 25.74 -30.24 -22.16
C THR A 961 24.22 -30.43 -22.27
N LEU A 962 23.71 -30.66 -23.48
CA LEU A 962 22.27 -30.86 -23.79
C LEU A 962 22.03 -32.23 -24.45
N ASN A 963 21.59 -33.20 -23.66
CA ASN A 963 21.30 -34.57 -24.10
C ASN A 963 19.78 -34.80 -24.21
N ALA A 964 19.24 -34.70 -25.44
CA ALA A 964 17.82 -34.88 -25.69
C ALA A 964 17.51 -36.28 -26.26
N GLY A 965 16.60 -37.01 -25.62
CA GLY A 965 16.15 -38.31 -26.13
C GLY A 965 15.42 -38.24 -27.49
N ARG A 966 14.88 -37.07 -27.86
CA ARG A 966 14.42 -36.72 -29.21
C ARG A 966 15.20 -35.53 -29.78
N SER A 967 14.82 -34.28 -29.54
CA SER A 967 15.45 -33.12 -30.21
C SER A 967 15.82 -31.99 -29.25
N VAL A 968 16.85 -31.20 -29.61
CA VAL A 968 17.13 -29.90 -29.01
C VAL A 968 16.60 -28.82 -29.94
N LEU A 969 15.82 -27.88 -29.40
CA LEU A 969 15.36 -26.68 -30.11
C LEU A 969 15.84 -25.43 -29.36
N ILE A 970 16.55 -24.55 -30.06
CA ILE A 970 16.90 -23.21 -29.63
C ILE A 970 16.23 -22.25 -30.61
N SER A 971 15.24 -21.47 -30.15
CA SER A 971 14.40 -20.65 -31.04
C SER A 971 14.25 -19.21 -30.55
N THR A 972 14.60 -18.25 -31.42
CA THR A 972 14.33 -16.81 -31.22
C THR A 972 13.27 -16.38 -32.24
N LEU A 973 12.10 -15.96 -31.76
CA LEU A 973 10.93 -15.64 -32.58
C LEU A 973 10.42 -14.23 -32.28
N VAL A 974 10.43 -13.35 -33.28
CA VAL A 974 10.27 -11.89 -33.08
C VAL A 974 9.27 -11.29 -34.05
N GLY A 975 8.40 -10.40 -33.58
CA GLY A 975 7.52 -9.62 -34.45
C GLY A 975 7.19 -8.24 -33.89
N SER A 976 7.10 -7.25 -34.77
CA SER A 976 6.64 -5.91 -34.40
C SER A 976 6.20 -5.10 -35.62
N HIS A 977 5.57 -3.97 -35.37
CA HIS A 977 5.48 -2.87 -36.32
C HIS A 977 6.09 -1.60 -35.72
N ALA A 978 6.47 -0.68 -36.60
CA ALA A 978 6.69 0.73 -36.30
C ALA A 978 5.81 1.53 -37.27
N ASP A 979 4.81 2.25 -36.77
CA ASP A 979 3.91 3.09 -37.57
C ASP A 979 3.95 4.54 -37.09
N ALA A 980 3.94 5.48 -38.03
CA ALA A 980 4.11 6.90 -37.76
C ALA A 980 3.26 7.74 -38.72
N ASP A 981 2.13 8.24 -38.24
CA ASP A 981 1.23 9.14 -38.98
C ASP A 981 1.39 10.59 -38.47
N ALA A 982 1.56 11.54 -39.38
CA ALA A 982 1.86 12.93 -39.04
C ALA A 982 1.07 13.90 -39.93
N ASP A 983 0.01 14.47 -39.38
CA ASP A 983 -1.03 15.20 -40.11
C ASP A 983 -1.00 16.70 -39.72
N ALA A 984 -0.73 17.60 -40.67
CA ALA A 984 -0.56 19.03 -40.39
C ALA A 984 -1.43 19.96 -41.27
N GLY A 985 -2.26 20.79 -40.63
CA GLY A 985 -3.16 21.76 -41.27
C GLY A 985 -2.77 23.21 -41.00
N GLY A 986 -2.53 24.00 -42.05
CA GLY A 986 -2.13 25.42 -41.95
C GLY A 986 -2.97 26.35 -42.80
N PHE A 987 -4.02 26.94 -42.22
CA PHE A 987 -5.01 27.76 -42.94
C PHE A 987 -4.95 29.22 -42.47
N GLY A 988 -4.66 30.15 -43.38
CA GLY A 988 -4.48 31.57 -43.05
C GLY A 988 -5.00 32.53 -44.11
N GLY A 989 -5.70 33.60 -43.72
CA GLY A 989 -6.23 34.59 -44.67
C GLY A 989 -5.16 35.27 -45.56
N ILE A 990 -3.95 35.47 -45.03
CA ILE A 990 -2.77 35.91 -45.78
C ILE A 990 -1.76 34.77 -45.95
N ALA A 991 -1.43 34.01 -44.90
CA ALA A 991 -0.40 32.96 -44.98
C ALA A 991 -0.81 31.66 -44.27
N GLY A 992 -0.87 30.56 -45.02
CA GLY A 992 -1.00 29.20 -44.49
C GLY A 992 0.32 28.44 -44.57
N ILE A 993 0.78 27.83 -43.48
CA ILE A 993 2.02 27.06 -43.40
C ILE A 993 1.75 25.71 -42.73
N GLY A 994 2.18 24.61 -43.35
CA GLY A 994 2.11 23.26 -42.76
C GLY A 994 3.45 22.54 -42.80
N GLY A 995 3.79 21.81 -41.74
CA GLY A 995 4.96 20.94 -41.67
C GLY A 995 4.62 19.60 -41.02
N ALA A 996 4.99 18.48 -41.64
CA ALA A 996 4.84 17.15 -41.03
C ALA A 996 6.08 16.27 -41.23
N VAL A 997 6.49 15.58 -40.17
CA VAL A 997 7.59 14.61 -40.19
C VAL A 997 7.09 13.29 -39.60
N ALA A 998 7.34 12.20 -40.32
CA ALA A 998 7.07 10.85 -39.84
C ALA A 998 8.35 10.01 -39.95
N LEU A 999 8.73 9.37 -38.84
CA LEU A 999 9.89 8.49 -38.71
C LEU A 999 9.44 7.15 -38.12
N ALA A 1000 9.65 6.07 -38.85
CA ALA A 1000 9.49 4.70 -38.35
C ALA A 1000 10.80 3.93 -38.50
N ASP A 1001 11.38 3.47 -37.40
CA ASP A 1001 12.69 2.81 -37.38
C ASP A 1001 12.64 1.49 -36.62
N ILE A 1002 13.16 0.41 -37.22
CA ILE A 1002 13.28 -0.92 -36.62
C ILE A 1002 14.74 -1.39 -36.75
N GLY A 1003 15.41 -1.54 -35.61
CA GLY A 1003 16.84 -1.85 -35.53
C GLY A 1003 17.20 -2.85 -34.41
N GLY A 1004 18.45 -2.80 -33.96
CA GLY A 1004 18.97 -3.63 -32.87
C GLY A 1004 19.54 -4.98 -33.31
N THR A 1005 19.76 -5.88 -32.34
CA THR A 1005 20.36 -7.20 -32.53
C THR A 1005 19.49 -8.32 -31.96
N VAL A 1006 19.30 -9.38 -32.75
CA VAL A 1006 18.52 -10.57 -32.38
C VAL A 1006 19.35 -11.81 -32.72
N GLY A 1007 19.78 -12.56 -31.69
CA GLY A 1007 20.67 -13.72 -31.85
C GLY A 1007 20.20 -14.98 -31.11
N SER A 1008 20.41 -16.16 -31.72
CA SER A 1008 19.88 -17.43 -31.18
C SER A 1008 20.86 -18.30 -30.39
N SER A 1009 22.17 -18.02 -30.40
CA SER A 1009 23.16 -18.72 -29.54
C SER A 1009 24.54 -18.07 -29.62
N ARG A 1010 25.18 -17.90 -28.46
CA ARG A 1010 26.60 -17.62 -28.28
C ARG A 1010 27.15 -18.53 -27.18
N GLY A 1011 28.09 -19.45 -27.48
CA GLY A 1011 28.78 -20.24 -26.45
C GLY A 1011 29.01 -21.72 -26.77
N GLN A 1012 29.54 -22.46 -25.80
CA GLN A 1012 30.08 -23.81 -26.01
C GLN A 1012 29.07 -24.93 -25.67
N ILE A 1013 28.12 -25.18 -26.58
CA ILE A 1013 27.10 -26.23 -26.42
C ILE A 1013 27.61 -27.57 -26.96
N SER A 1014 27.50 -28.64 -26.16
CA SER A 1014 27.75 -30.03 -26.55
C SER A 1014 26.56 -30.93 -26.23
N GLY A 1015 26.51 -32.15 -26.77
CA GLY A 1015 25.53 -33.17 -26.38
C GLY A 1015 25.08 -34.09 -27.51
N THR A 1016 24.30 -35.11 -27.16
CA THR A 1016 23.73 -36.09 -28.11
C THR A 1016 22.22 -35.92 -28.23
N GLN A 1017 21.66 -36.00 -29.45
CA GLN A 1017 20.24 -35.86 -29.73
C GLN A 1017 19.71 -37.06 -30.53
N GLY A 1018 18.58 -37.64 -30.11
CA GLY A 1018 17.99 -38.82 -30.76
C GLY A 1018 17.53 -38.60 -32.20
N GLN A 1019 17.15 -37.37 -32.55
CA GLN A 1019 16.78 -36.93 -33.90
C GLN A 1019 17.52 -35.65 -34.28
N ASP A 1020 17.06 -34.48 -33.84
CA ASP A 1020 17.54 -33.20 -34.41
C ASP A 1020 18.20 -32.28 -33.38
N PHE A 1021 19.11 -31.45 -33.86
CA PHE A 1021 19.53 -30.22 -33.20
C PHE A 1021 19.12 -29.04 -34.08
N ILE A 1022 18.28 -28.14 -33.57
CA ILE A 1022 17.75 -26.99 -34.30
C ILE A 1022 18.08 -25.70 -33.57
N ALA A 1023 18.76 -24.78 -34.23
CA ALA A 1023 18.95 -23.40 -33.81
C ALA A 1023 18.33 -22.46 -34.85
N GLU A 1024 17.32 -21.69 -34.48
CA GLU A 1024 16.61 -20.83 -35.41
C GLU A 1024 16.28 -19.42 -34.90
N THR A 1025 16.45 -18.44 -35.78
CA THR A 1025 15.98 -17.06 -35.65
C THR A 1025 14.90 -16.80 -36.70
N THR A 1026 13.74 -16.28 -36.30
CA THR A 1026 12.69 -15.83 -37.23
C THR A 1026 12.14 -14.47 -36.79
N ALA A 1027 12.17 -13.50 -37.71
CA ALA A 1027 11.78 -12.11 -37.48
C ALA A 1027 10.76 -11.65 -38.53
N SER A 1028 9.68 -11.00 -38.10
CA SER A 1028 8.56 -10.55 -38.96
C SER A 1028 8.13 -9.11 -38.65
N HIS A 1029 8.38 -8.16 -39.55
CA HIS A 1029 8.27 -6.72 -39.27
C HIS A 1029 7.54 -5.91 -40.33
N VAL A 1030 7.00 -4.75 -39.92
CA VAL A 1030 6.37 -3.75 -40.79
C VAL A 1030 6.79 -2.35 -40.33
N ALA A 1031 7.38 -1.54 -41.21
CA ALA A 1031 7.72 -0.15 -40.92
C ALA A 1031 6.97 0.81 -41.87
N LEU A 1032 6.16 1.72 -41.31
CA LEU A 1032 5.27 2.63 -42.05
C LEU A 1032 5.47 4.08 -41.61
N ALA A 1033 5.58 5.00 -42.56
CA ALA A 1033 5.69 6.43 -42.28
C ALA A 1033 4.85 7.27 -43.26
N THR A 1034 3.84 7.98 -42.75
CA THR A 1034 2.84 8.69 -43.56
C THR A 1034 2.60 10.13 -43.10
N PRO A 1035 3.39 11.13 -43.56
CA PRO A 1035 3.14 12.53 -43.25
C PRO A 1035 2.23 13.20 -44.28
N SER A 1036 1.10 13.73 -43.83
CA SER A 1036 0.07 14.43 -44.61
C SER A 1036 0.04 15.93 -44.25
N VAL A 1037 -0.06 16.81 -45.26
CA VAL A 1037 -0.05 18.27 -45.03
C VAL A 1037 -1.02 19.02 -45.95
N ALA A 1038 -1.84 19.89 -45.38
CA ALA A 1038 -2.71 20.81 -46.09
C ALA A 1038 -2.47 22.27 -45.70
N ALA A 1039 -2.11 23.13 -46.65
CA ALA A 1039 -1.91 24.56 -46.44
C ALA A 1039 -2.79 25.43 -47.35
N ALA A 1040 -3.36 26.53 -46.84
CA ALA A 1040 -4.10 27.49 -47.69
C ALA A 1040 -4.00 28.94 -47.23
N GLY A 1041 -3.92 29.86 -48.18
CA GLY A 1041 -3.90 31.31 -47.96
C GLY A 1041 -3.57 32.11 -49.21
N LEU A 1042 -3.39 33.43 -49.09
CA LEU A 1042 -2.86 34.24 -50.22
C LEU A 1042 -1.44 33.74 -50.59
N TYR A 1043 -0.64 33.46 -49.57
CA TYR A 1043 0.60 32.70 -49.60
C TYR A 1043 0.37 31.33 -48.93
N ALA A 1044 0.83 30.24 -49.53
CA ALA A 1044 0.66 28.89 -48.97
C ALA A 1044 1.95 28.06 -49.09
N GLY A 1045 2.45 27.53 -47.97
CA GLY A 1045 3.67 26.72 -47.94
C GLY A 1045 3.47 25.39 -47.20
N GLN A 1046 3.97 24.30 -47.77
CA GLN A 1046 3.96 22.99 -47.11
C GLN A 1046 5.30 22.25 -47.25
N VAL A 1047 5.71 21.55 -46.19
CA VAL A 1047 6.86 20.64 -46.19
C VAL A 1047 6.47 19.34 -45.50
N ASN A 1048 6.74 18.19 -46.13
CA ASN A 1048 6.71 16.91 -45.43
C ASN A 1048 7.85 15.96 -45.75
N SER A 1049 8.21 15.13 -44.76
CA SER A 1049 9.31 14.17 -44.82
C SER A 1049 8.92 12.85 -44.17
N ALA A 1050 8.83 11.79 -44.96
CA ALA A 1050 8.60 10.42 -44.51
C ALA A 1050 9.91 9.64 -44.53
N THR A 1051 10.26 8.97 -43.43
CA THR A 1051 11.42 8.10 -43.34
C THR A 1051 11.02 6.78 -42.67
N ALA A 1052 11.13 5.67 -43.40
CA ALA A 1052 10.97 4.32 -42.88
C ALA A 1052 12.29 3.55 -43.01
N THR A 1053 12.80 2.97 -41.92
CA THR A 1053 14.08 2.25 -41.86
C THR A 1053 13.93 0.88 -41.20
N PHE A 1054 14.57 -0.12 -41.82
CA PHE A 1054 14.68 -1.49 -41.30
C PHE A 1054 16.14 -1.94 -41.41
N ASP A 1055 16.86 -1.94 -40.29
CA ASP A 1055 18.29 -2.28 -40.22
C ASP A 1055 18.68 -3.16 -39.00
N PRO A 1056 17.93 -4.25 -38.66
CA PRO A 1056 18.32 -5.15 -37.58
C PRO A 1056 19.44 -6.13 -38.00
N THR A 1057 20.19 -6.60 -37.01
CA THR A 1057 21.14 -7.73 -37.16
C THR A 1057 20.53 -9.03 -36.61
N LEU A 1058 20.48 -10.07 -37.44
CA LEU A 1058 19.87 -11.37 -37.18
C LEU A 1058 20.90 -12.50 -37.27
N GLU A 1059 21.37 -13.03 -36.13
CA GLU A 1059 22.45 -14.04 -36.08
C GLU A 1059 22.02 -15.37 -35.42
N ALA A 1060 21.92 -16.42 -36.23
CA ALA A 1060 21.90 -17.80 -35.73
C ALA A 1060 23.33 -18.35 -35.78
N SER A 1061 23.95 -18.66 -34.63
CA SER A 1061 25.34 -19.16 -34.59
C SER A 1061 25.49 -20.34 -33.64
N LEU A 1062 26.48 -21.19 -33.86
CA LEU A 1062 26.94 -22.16 -32.86
C LEU A 1062 28.39 -21.89 -32.46
N GLY A 1063 28.63 -21.72 -31.15
CA GLY A 1063 29.94 -21.32 -30.64
C GLY A 1063 31.02 -22.41 -30.73
N SER A 1064 32.27 -21.95 -30.84
CA SER A 1064 33.42 -22.84 -31.08
C SER A 1064 33.76 -23.73 -29.88
N GLY A 1065 34.05 -25.02 -30.14
CA GLY A 1065 34.59 -25.96 -29.14
C GLY A 1065 33.55 -26.90 -28.51
N GLY A 1066 32.29 -26.82 -28.93
CA GLY A 1066 31.27 -27.81 -28.61
C GLY A 1066 31.31 -29.05 -29.51
N ALA A 1067 30.66 -30.13 -29.08
CA ALA A 1067 30.47 -31.34 -29.88
C ALA A 1067 28.99 -31.77 -29.89
N ILE A 1068 28.33 -31.59 -31.02
CA ILE A 1068 26.90 -31.89 -31.24
C ILE A 1068 26.78 -33.20 -32.04
N ILE A 1069 25.94 -34.13 -31.58
CA ILE A 1069 25.73 -35.44 -32.21
C ILE A 1069 24.23 -35.69 -32.37
N ALA A 1070 23.66 -35.22 -33.48
CA ALA A 1070 22.27 -35.46 -33.85
C ALA A 1070 22.09 -36.77 -34.63
N GLY A 1071 21.02 -37.52 -34.35
CA GLY A 1071 20.68 -38.77 -35.02
C GLY A 1071 20.14 -38.62 -36.46
N ARG A 1072 19.73 -37.40 -36.85
CA ARG A 1072 19.22 -37.04 -38.18
C ARG A 1072 19.86 -35.74 -38.69
N ASP A 1073 19.36 -34.58 -38.26
CA ASP A 1073 19.73 -33.27 -38.83
C ASP A 1073 20.31 -32.31 -37.78
N VAL A 1074 21.27 -31.48 -38.20
CA VAL A 1074 21.69 -30.27 -37.48
C VAL A 1074 21.31 -29.08 -38.34
N ILE A 1075 20.43 -28.22 -37.84
CA ILE A 1075 19.82 -27.10 -38.57
C ILE A 1075 20.19 -25.80 -37.87
N VAL A 1076 20.87 -24.90 -38.59
CA VAL A 1076 21.08 -23.51 -38.17
C VAL A 1076 20.43 -22.60 -39.21
N ARG A 1077 19.48 -21.76 -38.80
CA ARG A 1077 18.64 -20.97 -39.71
C ARG A 1077 18.37 -19.56 -39.16
N SER A 1078 18.59 -18.53 -39.97
CA SER A 1078 18.13 -17.17 -39.71
C SER A 1078 17.18 -16.73 -40.83
N THR A 1079 16.01 -16.19 -40.47
CA THR A 1079 14.91 -15.84 -41.39
C THR A 1079 14.38 -14.44 -41.07
N SER A 1080 14.23 -13.60 -42.08
CA SER A 1080 13.64 -12.26 -41.96
C SER A 1080 12.51 -12.08 -42.97
N ILE A 1081 11.40 -11.48 -42.51
CA ILE A 1081 10.26 -11.04 -43.32
C ILE A 1081 10.02 -9.58 -42.93
N ALA A 1082 10.00 -8.67 -43.91
CA ALA A 1082 9.83 -7.24 -43.65
C ALA A 1082 9.03 -6.56 -44.77
N ASP A 1083 8.23 -5.57 -44.40
CA ASP A 1083 7.73 -4.51 -45.29
C ASP A 1083 8.22 -3.15 -44.77
N THR A 1084 8.45 -2.18 -45.66
CA THR A 1084 9.01 -0.86 -45.33
C THR A 1084 8.50 0.16 -46.34
N THR A 1085 7.52 0.99 -45.94
CA THR A 1085 6.82 1.92 -46.82
C THR A 1085 6.79 3.34 -46.24
N ALA A 1086 7.14 4.33 -47.07
CA ALA A 1086 7.12 5.74 -46.72
C ALA A 1086 6.32 6.54 -47.77
N THR A 1087 5.30 7.31 -47.35
CA THR A 1087 4.36 8.00 -48.27
C THR A 1087 4.05 9.42 -47.80
N ALA A 1088 4.67 10.43 -48.43
CA ALA A 1088 4.43 11.84 -48.12
C ALA A 1088 3.38 12.50 -49.04
N LEU A 1089 2.35 13.15 -48.47
CA LEU A 1089 1.21 13.72 -49.20
C LEU A 1089 1.02 15.21 -48.87
N GLY A 1090 1.38 16.12 -49.79
CA GLY A 1090 1.36 17.57 -49.52
C GLY A 1090 0.48 18.38 -50.49
N ILE A 1091 -0.47 19.16 -49.96
CA ILE A 1091 -1.38 20.03 -50.72
C ILE A 1091 -1.20 21.49 -50.27
N SER A 1092 -1.11 22.43 -51.22
CA SER A 1092 -1.15 23.88 -50.96
C SER A 1092 -2.01 24.63 -51.95
N VAL A 1093 -2.86 25.54 -51.46
CA VAL A 1093 -3.78 26.35 -52.26
C VAL A 1093 -3.60 27.83 -51.96
N GLY A 1094 -3.10 28.61 -52.93
CA GLY A 1094 -2.91 30.04 -52.77
C GLY A 1094 -2.55 30.78 -54.05
N ALA A 1095 -2.41 32.11 -53.96
CA ALA A 1095 -2.00 32.96 -55.09
C ALA A 1095 -0.48 32.89 -55.34
N LEU A 1096 0.30 32.60 -54.30
CA LEU A 1096 1.67 32.12 -54.41
C LEU A 1096 1.83 30.89 -53.51
N SER A 1097 2.09 29.72 -54.10
CA SER A 1097 2.25 28.46 -53.38
C SER A 1097 3.64 27.83 -53.60
N SER A 1098 4.15 27.14 -52.58
CA SER A 1098 5.44 26.45 -52.63
C SER A 1098 5.45 25.23 -51.71
N GLY A 1099 5.64 24.04 -52.30
CA GLY A 1099 5.63 22.77 -51.56
C GLY A 1099 6.87 21.93 -51.77
N ALA A 1100 7.22 21.15 -50.75
CA ALA A 1100 8.23 20.10 -50.82
C ALA A 1100 7.73 18.82 -50.11
N SER A 1101 7.96 17.67 -50.74
CA SER A 1101 7.62 16.35 -50.19
C SER A 1101 8.79 15.40 -50.42
N LEU A 1102 9.23 14.73 -49.36
CA LEU A 1102 10.28 13.73 -49.36
C LEU A 1102 9.74 12.44 -48.76
N ALA A 1103 10.03 11.29 -49.39
CA ALA A 1103 9.75 9.98 -48.84
C ALA A 1103 10.96 9.07 -49.08
N THR A 1104 11.41 8.41 -48.01
CA THR A 1104 12.60 7.54 -48.00
C THR A 1104 12.26 6.24 -47.29
N ALA A 1105 12.37 5.12 -47.99
CA ALA A 1105 12.26 3.78 -47.42
C ALA A 1105 13.61 3.05 -47.59
N THR A 1106 14.17 2.52 -46.51
CA THR A 1106 15.49 1.86 -46.51
C THR A 1106 15.42 0.54 -45.77
N MET A 1107 15.90 -0.54 -46.40
CA MET A 1107 15.89 -1.90 -45.85
C MET A 1107 17.29 -2.52 -46.06
N SER A 1108 18.03 -2.70 -44.97
CA SER A 1108 19.48 -3.03 -44.97
C SER A 1108 19.92 -4.25 -44.12
N PRO A 1109 19.03 -5.19 -43.71
CA PRO A 1109 19.28 -6.10 -42.59
C PRO A 1109 20.52 -6.99 -42.75
N SER A 1110 21.24 -7.17 -41.64
CA SER A 1110 22.42 -8.03 -41.56
C SER A 1110 22.01 -9.43 -41.10
N ILE A 1111 21.96 -10.41 -42.01
CA ILE A 1111 21.51 -11.78 -41.73
C ILE A 1111 22.70 -12.75 -41.77
N SER A 1112 22.91 -13.49 -40.67
CA SER A 1112 24.03 -14.41 -40.48
C SER A 1112 23.55 -15.78 -39.98
N ALA A 1113 24.10 -16.86 -40.55
CA ALA A 1113 23.99 -18.22 -40.05
C ALA A 1113 25.39 -18.86 -40.05
N ARG A 1114 25.84 -19.42 -38.90
CA ARG A 1114 27.24 -19.86 -38.69
C ARG A 1114 27.37 -21.16 -37.90
#